data_AF-A0AAN5YI51-F1
#
_entry.id   AF-A0AAN5YI51-F1
#
_cell.length_a   1.000
_cell.length_b   1.000
_cell.length_c   1.000
_cell.angle_alpha   90.00
_cell.angle_beta   90.00
_cell.angle_gamma   90.00
#
_symmetry.space_group_name_H-M   'P 1'
#
loop_
_entity.id
_entity.type
_entity.pdbx_description
1 polymer ?
#
loop_
_entity_poly.entity_id
_entity_poly.type
_entity_poly.pdbx_seq_one_letter_code
_entity_poly.pdbx_strand_id
1 'polypeptide(L)'
;MDTGEDYIDMDYTPPLSTRSDSRARRVQQNPQEIMREFWNQFSTKYPGKVYTVLPDNPYARSKAASIRRGTIKGQNAGKSYEQAKQECERAVERIVKECRRVNQKYTDPHFDIEVDLKSGRRDCLDSLDQKNHEMRPKGVKRVTEIFEKPQFFVNGPTASDVRQGRDGDCWFMAALCTMGNKQGLIEKICVARDENVGVYGFIFYRDGEWQKCIVDDKLYLRAADYDESVDERPIWDDINRNDTEEEYRKVWQTGSRALYFAQCVDPNETWLPLLEKAYAKAHGDFSAIEGGFVGEALEDLTGGVTSDILTSNILDKDRFWKEELMKVNDEFLFGCGTGLFSNWLDPKYQGPPRDRRGISENHSYSIMDAKEVDGRRLLRLRNPWGKKEWNGAWSDGSEQWTPEWMQKLDHKFGNDGFFWISYEDLLKKYQHLDRTRLFGPEWTVTQQWTTLNVPWSADYHSTRFRMDVTTAGPVVIVLSQLDTRYFRGLDGEYDFELKFRVQKDGEEEYIVRSHSSYLINRSVSAEVNLDPGRYHVLVKVTAYRRDHVESAEEVVSRLAPIKREKLVQIGLSYDLAHAKGLVVETEQEKQAREERELRRRKLERRKLREETKRRLQKEWIRGRKMAARKERAAERRVTMSNGSLNQKQPDKRATEQIFPDGPVQSPADLAGASTNGFDTRPVQNSSVPTINLPEDHGSNHVRQRSRETLRSSLDTTVSMTHSVYYSEQELLEGFEFDSDLDMPPEEHEETKAPPAASSCCPGASTDPWNAVCVVGLRVYSKDQQLSLAVVRPVPEDDVEAALDMDDPAASATLPKGKFSRLLNNH
;
A
#
# COMPACT_ATOMS: atom_id res chain seq x y z
N MET A 1 -59.24 32.48 -4.89
CA MET A 1 -58.64 32.76 -6.21
C MET A 1 -58.10 31.42 -6.71
N ASP A 2 -58.93 30.48 -7.15
CA ASP A 2 -59.93 30.52 -8.25
C ASP A 2 -59.24 30.80 -9.60
N THR A 3 -59.38 30.04 -10.71
CA THR A 3 -60.05 28.74 -11.07
C THR A 3 -59.06 27.89 -11.91
N GLY A 4 -59.31 26.66 -12.41
CA GLY A 4 -60.44 25.70 -12.33
C GLY A 4 -60.97 25.27 -13.72
N GLU A 5 -61.12 23.94 -13.94
CA GLU A 5 -61.78 23.23 -15.09
C GLU A 5 -61.11 23.39 -16.50
N ASP A 6 -61.15 22.45 -17.48
CA ASP A 6 -61.50 21.01 -17.50
C ASP A 6 -60.91 20.27 -18.76
N TYR A 7 -61.18 18.96 -18.89
CA TYR A 7 -60.86 17.96 -19.95
C TYR A 7 -61.10 18.41 -21.44
N ILE A 8 -60.69 17.75 -22.55
CA ILE A 8 -60.82 16.32 -22.98
C ILE A 8 -59.79 15.93 -24.08
N ASP A 9 -59.27 14.71 -23.96
CA ASP A 9 -58.89 13.66 -24.95
C ASP A 9 -58.77 13.94 -26.47
N MET A 10 -57.70 13.42 -27.11
CA MET A 10 -57.65 13.04 -28.53
C MET A 10 -56.50 12.06 -28.84
N ASP A 11 -56.84 10.92 -29.46
CA ASP A 11 -55.93 9.86 -29.91
C ASP A 11 -54.83 10.34 -30.89
N TYR A 12 -53.62 9.81 -30.74
CA TYR A 12 -52.51 10.04 -31.66
C TYR A 12 -51.97 8.73 -32.26
N THR A 13 -52.28 8.46 -33.52
CA THR A 13 -51.67 7.36 -34.30
C THR A 13 -50.40 7.86 -35.00
N PRO A 14 -49.20 7.33 -34.69
CA PRO A 14 -47.97 7.73 -35.37
C PRO A 14 -47.81 7.03 -36.74
N PRO A 15 -47.32 7.72 -37.79
CA PRO A 15 -47.14 7.14 -39.12
C PRO A 15 -45.90 6.23 -39.24
N LEU A 16 -45.96 5.31 -40.19
CA LEU A 16 -44.90 4.36 -40.55
C LEU A 16 -43.58 5.07 -40.94
N SER A 17 -42.49 4.75 -40.24
CA SER A 17 -41.14 5.21 -40.57
C SER A 17 -40.36 4.14 -41.33
N THR A 18 -40.16 4.36 -42.63
CA THR A 18 -39.20 3.61 -43.45
C THR A 18 -37.83 4.26 -43.37
N ARG A 19 -36.97 3.80 -42.45
CA ARG A 19 -35.53 4.07 -42.52
C ARG A 19 -34.70 2.79 -42.34
N SER A 20 -34.09 2.40 -43.44
CA SER A 20 -33.02 1.42 -43.53
C SER A 20 -31.72 2.00 -42.96
N ASP A 21 -31.40 1.64 -41.72
CA ASP A 21 -30.04 1.76 -41.19
C ASP A 21 -29.40 0.38 -41.12
N SER A 22 -28.29 0.21 -41.83
CA SER A 22 -27.41 -0.96 -41.74
C SER A 22 -26.66 -0.96 -40.41
N ARG A 23 -27.38 -1.27 -39.32
CA ARG A 23 -26.73 -1.67 -38.07
C ARG A 23 -25.89 -2.92 -38.37
N ALA A 24 -24.58 -2.74 -38.46
CA ALA A 24 -23.63 -3.82 -38.27
C ALA A 24 -24.07 -4.57 -37.00
N ARG A 25 -24.30 -5.89 -37.11
CA ARG A 25 -24.59 -6.73 -35.96
C ARG A 25 -23.37 -6.65 -35.05
N ARG A 26 -23.42 -5.81 -34.01
CA ARG A 26 -22.57 -5.99 -32.83
C ARG A 26 -22.82 -7.42 -32.39
N VAL A 27 -21.79 -8.26 -32.50
CA VAL A 27 -21.83 -9.60 -31.91
C VAL A 27 -22.16 -9.38 -30.44
N GLN A 28 -23.28 -9.94 -29.97
CA GLN A 28 -23.58 -9.97 -28.54
C GLN A 28 -22.59 -10.95 -27.90
N GLN A 29 -21.36 -10.49 -27.65
CA GLN A 29 -20.43 -11.18 -26.76
C GLN A 29 -21.16 -11.47 -25.46
N ASN A 30 -20.94 -12.65 -24.90
CA ASN A 30 -21.56 -13.05 -23.64
C ASN A 30 -21.14 -12.01 -22.56
N PRO A 31 -22.07 -11.43 -21.78
CA PRO A 31 -21.71 -10.48 -20.71
C PRO A 31 -20.63 -11.03 -19.76
N GLN A 32 -20.59 -12.34 -19.54
CA GLN A 32 -19.56 -13.00 -18.73
C GLN A 32 -18.18 -13.04 -19.41
N GLU A 33 -18.13 -13.07 -20.75
CA GLU A 33 -16.89 -12.99 -21.53
C GLU A 33 -16.37 -11.56 -21.57
N ILE A 34 -17.24 -10.57 -21.79
CA ILE A 34 -16.90 -9.14 -21.68
C ILE A 34 -16.28 -8.83 -20.31
N MET A 35 -16.89 -9.32 -19.23
CA MET A 35 -16.37 -9.14 -17.87
C MET A 35 -15.03 -9.88 -17.65
N ARG A 36 -14.86 -11.06 -18.25
CA ARG A 36 -13.58 -11.81 -18.19
C ARG A 36 -12.47 -11.11 -18.97
N GLU A 37 -12.78 -10.55 -20.13
CA GLU A 37 -11.87 -9.73 -20.93
C GLU A 37 -11.45 -8.47 -20.16
N PHE A 38 -12.41 -7.78 -19.52
CA PHE A 38 -12.13 -6.67 -18.61
C PHE A 38 -11.16 -7.06 -17.49
N TRP A 39 -11.44 -8.10 -16.71
CA TRP A 39 -10.55 -8.52 -15.61
C TRP A 39 -9.16 -8.97 -16.09
N ASN A 40 -9.06 -9.57 -17.27
CA ASN A 40 -7.80 -9.96 -17.91
C ASN A 40 -6.97 -8.79 -18.46
N GLN A 41 -7.60 -7.63 -18.70
CA GLN A 41 -6.93 -6.39 -19.10
C GLN A 41 -6.60 -5.52 -17.87
N PHE A 42 -7.53 -5.44 -16.92
CA PHE A 42 -7.40 -4.67 -15.68
C PHE A 42 -6.38 -5.29 -14.72
N SER A 43 -6.28 -6.61 -14.62
CA SER A 43 -5.29 -7.26 -13.74
C SER A 43 -3.96 -7.41 -14.46
N THR A 44 -2.85 -6.90 -13.89
CA THR A 44 -1.52 -7.13 -14.47
C THR A 44 -1.14 -8.61 -14.48
N LYS A 45 -0.53 -9.06 -15.58
CA LYS A 45 -0.02 -10.45 -15.73
C LYS A 45 1.32 -10.66 -15.02
N TYR A 46 2.03 -9.59 -14.73
CA TYR A 46 3.35 -9.59 -14.11
C TYR A 46 3.42 -8.47 -13.06
N PRO A 47 2.79 -8.67 -11.89
CA PRO A 47 2.79 -7.66 -10.83
C PRO A 47 4.22 -7.45 -10.32
N GLY A 48 4.60 -6.19 -10.19
CA GLY A 48 5.97 -5.79 -9.94
C GLY A 48 6.04 -4.44 -9.23
N LYS A 49 7.00 -4.31 -8.31
CA LYS A 49 7.31 -3.06 -7.63
C LYS A 49 8.74 -2.66 -7.97
N VAL A 50 9.00 -1.37 -8.07
CA VAL A 50 10.35 -0.84 -8.07
C VAL A 50 10.97 -1.11 -6.70
N TYR A 51 12.07 -1.85 -6.66
CA TYR A 51 12.83 -2.06 -5.41
C TYR A 51 14.04 -1.13 -5.29
N THR A 52 14.43 -0.49 -6.39
CA THR A 52 15.56 0.43 -6.48
C THR A 52 15.25 1.54 -7.48
N VAL A 53 15.18 2.79 -7.03
CA VAL A 53 15.02 3.98 -7.89
C VAL A 53 16.36 4.60 -8.28
N LEU A 54 17.42 4.40 -7.50
CA LEU A 54 18.75 4.93 -7.81
C LEU A 54 19.58 3.95 -8.67
N PRO A 55 20.36 4.45 -9.65
CA PRO A 55 21.21 3.60 -10.48
C PRO A 55 22.33 2.95 -9.66
N ASP A 56 22.40 1.62 -9.74
CA ASP A 56 23.44 0.74 -9.18
C ASP A 56 23.75 0.89 -7.67
N ASN A 57 22.74 1.24 -6.85
CA ASN A 57 22.92 1.49 -5.40
C ASN A 57 23.62 0.30 -4.66
N PRO A 58 24.87 0.46 -4.19
CA PRO A 58 25.61 -0.63 -3.54
C PRO A 58 25.09 -0.90 -2.12
N TYR A 59 24.61 0.13 -1.42
CA TYR A 59 24.12 0.00 -0.05
C TYR A 59 22.86 -0.86 0.01
N ALA A 60 21.89 -0.60 -0.88
CA ALA A 60 20.68 -1.40 -1.01
C ALA A 60 20.99 -2.87 -1.32
N ARG A 61 21.93 -3.15 -2.24
CA ARG A 61 22.41 -4.51 -2.54
C ARG A 61 23.04 -5.19 -1.33
N SER A 62 23.92 -4.51 -0.59
CA SER A 62 24.53 -5.07 0.62
C SER A 62 23.50 -5.36 1.72
N LYS A 63 22.50 -4.47 1.88
CA LYS A 63 21.42 -4.65 2.85
C LYS A 63 20.54 -5.84 2.47
N ALA A 64 20.15 -5.95 1.19
CA ALA A 64 19.40 -7.10 0.65
C ALA A 64 20.14 -8.45 0.80
N ALA A 65 21.48 -8.43 0.74
CA ALA A 65 22.31 -9.59 1.01
C ALA A 65 22.41 -9.95 2.50
N SER A 66 22.35 -8.97 3.41
CA SER A 66 22.43 -9.20 4.86
C SER A 66 21.14 -9.74 5.51
N ILE A 67 20.00 -9.66 4.83
CA ILE A 67 18.71 -10.13 5.35
C ILE A 67 18.74 -11.66 5.51
N ARG A 68 18.42 -12.13 6.72
CA ARG A 68 18.33 -13.57 7.03
C ARG A 68 17.16 -14.21 6.28
N ARG A 69 17.36 -15.42 5.77
CA ARG A 69 16.40 -16.17 4.94
C ARG A 69 16.07 -17.52 5.58
N GLY A 70 14.96 -18.13 5.18
CA GLY A 70 14.48 -19.39 5.75
C GLY A 70 13.85 -19.22 7.14
N THR A 71 14.12 -20.15 8.05
CA THR A 71 13.61 -20.11 9.43
C THR A 71 14.52 -19.28 10.32
N ILE A 72 13.99 -18.19 10.88
CA ILE A 72 14.71 -17.24 11.73
C ILE A 72 14.37 -17.52 13.18
N LYS A 73 15.37 -17.54 14.07
CA LYS A 73 15.18 -17.63 15.53
C LYS A 73 15.14 -16.24 16.17
N GLY A 74 14.44 -16.13 17.30
CA GLY A 74 14.42 -14.94 18.13
C GLY A 74 15.81 -14.46 18.55
N GLN A 75 15.94 -13.15 18.70
CA GLN A 75 17.10 -12.48 19.29
C GLN A 75 16.63 -11.48 20.35
N ASN A 76 17.46 -11.13 21.32
CA ASN A 76 17.10 -10.12 22.33
C ASN A 76 16.63 -8.81 21.66
N ALA A 77 15.52 -8.24 22.13
CA ALA A 77 14.91 -7.05 21.52
C ALA A 77 15.88 -5.83 21.52
N GLY A 78 16.68 -5.67 22.57
CA GLY A 78 17.68 -4.60 22.70
C GLY A 78 18.91 -4.76 21.79
N LYS A 79 19.14 -5.93 21.17
CA LYS A 79 20.36 -6.19 20.40
C LYS A 79 20.56 -5.22 19.22
N SER A 80 19.48 -4.87 18.52
CA SER A 80 19.57 -3.93 17.39
C SER A 80 19.90 -2.51 17.86
N TYR A 81 19.36 -2.09 19.00
CA TYR A 81 19.68 -0.82 19.65
C TYR A 81 21.16 -0.73 20.02
N GLU A 82 21.71 -1.76 20.68
CA GLU A 82 23.12 -1.80 21.07
C GLU A 82 24.08 -1.72 19.87
N GLN A 83 23.75 -2.39 18.77
CA GLN A 83 24.52 -2.34 17.53
C GLN A 83 24.50 -0.93 16.91
N ALA A 84 23.30 -0.35 16.75
CA ALA A 84 23.14 1.01 16.21
C ALA A 84 23.84 2.07 17.07
N LYS A 85 23.75 1.95 18.40
CA LYS A 85 24.45 2.80 19.36
C LYS A 85 25.97 2.79 19.15
N GLN A 86 26.60 1.62 19.19
CA GLN A 86 28.05 1.49 18.97
C GLN A 86 28.49 2.01 17.60
N GLU A 87 27.66 1.80 16.59
CA GLU A 87 27.90 2.29 15.23
C GLU A 87 27.76 3.81 15.08
N CYS A 88 26.96 4.45 15.95
CA CYS A 88 26.81 5.89 16.04
C CYS A 88 28.01 6.49 16.79
N GLU A 89 28.36 5.95 17.96
CA GLU A 89 29.53 6.33 18.76
C GLU A 89 30.82 6.33 17.90
N ARG A 90 31.13 5.23 17.22
CA ARG A 90 32.31 5.12 16.32
C ARG A 90 32.28 6.12 15.15
N ALA A 91 31.10 6.51 14.68
CA ALA A 91 30.96 7.47 13.59
C ALA A 91 31.16 8.91 14.08
N VAL A 92 30.56 9.27 15.22
CA VAL A 92 30.78 10.56 15.89
C VAL A 92 32.25 10.72 16.29
N GLU A 93 32.89 9.72 16.91
CA GLU A 93 34.32 9.75 17.22
C GLU A 93 35.21 10.03 16.01
N ARG A 94 34.89 9.44 14.85
CA ARG A 94 35.63 9.63 13.60
C ARG A 94 35.49 11.06 13.09
N ILE A 95 34.26 11.59 13.09
CA ILE A 95 33.98 12.99 12.75
C ILE A 95 34.73 13.94 13.69
N VAL A 96 34.67 13.71 15.01
CA VAL A 96 35.41 14.50 16.02
C VAL A 96 36.92 14.50 15.74
N LYS A 97 37.51 13.34 15.43
CA LYS A 97 38.95 13.23 15.09
C LYS A 97 39.31 13.96 13.79
N GLU A 98 38.41 14.00 12.82
CA GLU A 98 38.56 14.73 11.56
C GLU A 98 38.45 16.25 11.77
N CYS A 99 37.33 16.72 12.35
CA CYS A 99 37.06 18.11 12.68
C CYS A 99 38.20 18.75 13.51
N ARG A 100 38.69 18.07 14.54
CA ARG A 100 39.84 18.53 15.35
C ARG A 100 41.16 18.56 14.58
N ARG A 101 41.34 17.72 13.55
CA ARG A 101 42.53 17.72 12.68
C ARG A 101 42.52 18.89 11.70
N VAL A 102 41.35 19.22 11.13
CA VAL A 102 41.20 20.34 10.19
C VAL A 102 40.91 21.69 10.87
N ASN A 103 40.72 21.69 12.20
CA ASN A 103 40.32 22.83 13.02
C ASN A 103 39.03 23.51 12.52
N GLN A 104 38.00 22.69 12.24
CA GLN A 104 36.67 23.15 11.81
C GLN A 104 35.58 22.44 12.60
N LYS A 105 34.49 23.15 12.91
CA LYS A 105 33.25 22.53 13.41
C LYS A 105 32.67 21.58 12.36
N TYR A 106 31.91 20.58 12.80
CA TYR A 106 31.18 19.72 11.90
C TYR A 106 30.11 20.53 11.14
N THR A 107 30.00 20.28 9.85
CA THR A 107 28.86 20.68 9.01
C THR A 107 28.34 19.39 8.38
N ASP A 108 27.03 19.19 8.40
CA ASP A 108 26.41 17.96 7.92
C ASP A 108 26.26 18.00 6.38
N PRO A 109 27.08 17.26 5.61
CA PRO A 109 27.09 17.38 4.15
C PRO A 109 25.83 16.81 3.47
N HIS A 110 24.94 16.16 4.23
CA HIS A 110 23.68 15.59 3.73
C HIS A 110 22.44 16.33 4.24
N PHE A 111 22.59 17.37 5.07
CA PHE A 111 21.47 18.12 5.66
C PHE A 111 21.92 19.54 6.09
N ASP A 112 22.65 20.23 5.21
CA ASP A 112 23.19 21.56 5.49
C ASP A 112 22.11 22.65 5.31
N ILE A 113 21.33 22.84 6.37
CA ILE A 113 20.18 23.75 6.42
C ILE A 113 20.53 25.22 6.12
N GLU A 114 21.78 25.64 6.34
CA GLU A 114 22.21 27.02 6.09
C GLU A 114 22.34 27.28 4.59
N VAL A 115 23.10 26.44 3.90
CA VAL A 115 23.27 26.54 2.44
C VAL A 115 21.96 26.24 1.73
N ASP A 116 21.15 25.30 2.23
CA ASP A 116 19.80 25.03 1.70
C ASP A 116 18.88 26.26 1.75
N LEU A 117 18.84 26.97 2.90
CA LEU A 117 18.04 28.18 3.05
C LEU A 117 18.56 29.33 2.18
N LYS A 118 19.86 29.64 2.28
CA LYS A 118 20.47 30.79 1.58
C LYS A 118 20.52 30.60 0.06
N SER A 119 20.52 29.36 -0.44
CA SER A 119 20.36 29.06 -1.88
C SER A 119 18.91 29.01 -2.37
N GLY A 120 17.93 28.99 -1.46
CA GLY A 120 16.51 28.85 -1.81
C GLY A 120 16.11 27.48 -2.36
N ARG A 121 16.96 26.46 -2.22
CA ARG A 121 16.67 25.06 -2.65
C ARG A 121 15.48 24.48 -1.89
N ARG A 122 15.47 24.67 -0.56
CA ARG A 122 14.46 24.15 0.40
C ARG A 122 14.40 22.62 0.48
N ASP A 123 15.45 21.92 0.09
CA ASP A 123 15.51 20.45 0.15
C ASP A 123 15.48 19.91 1.59
N CYS A 124 15.81 20.72 2.62
CA CYS A 124 15.66 20.34 4.03
C CYS A 124 14.27 20.66 4.60
N LEU A 125 13.49 21.54 3.95
CA LEU A 125 12.18 21.99 4.41
C LEU A 125 11.02 21.32 3.68
N ASP A 126 11.10 21.26 2.35
CA ASP A 126 10.05 20.74 1.47
C ASP A 126 10.26 19.26 1.16
N SER A 127 9.15 18.53 0.99
CA SER A 127 9.18 17.14 0.53
C SER A 127 9.55 17.02 -0.97
N LEU A 128 9.74 15.80 -1.46
CA LEU A 128 10.27 15.58 -2.82
C LEU A 128 9.36 16.16 -3.90
N ASP A 129 8.05 15.90 -3.81
CA ASP A 129 7.01 16.24 -4.77
C ASP A 129 6.29 17.56 -4.46
N GLN A 130 6.10 17.89 -3.18
CA GLN A 130 5.30 19.03 -2.71
C GLN A 130 6.15 20.11 -2.00
N LYS A 131 5.76 21.38 -2.16
CA LYS A 131 6.35 22.52 -1.44
C LYS A 131 5.46 22.95 -0.29
N ASN A 132 6.04 23.17 0.88
CA ASN A 132 5.32 23.73 2.01
C ASN A 132 5.38 25.27 1.97
N HIS A 133 4.22 25.92 1.89
CA HIS A 133 4.14 27.38 1.78
C HIS A 133 4.09 28.10 3.13
N GLU A 134 3.87 27.37 4.22
CA GLU A 134 3.75 27.87 5.59
C GLU A 134 5.12 27.94 6.29
N MET A 135 5.99 26.95 6.06
CA MET A 135 7.36 26.90 6.59
C MET A 135 8.27 27.99 5.99
N ARG A 136 8.48 29.06 6.74
CA ARG A 136 9.31 30.21 6.35
C ARG A 136 10.26 30.67 7.48
N PRO A 137 11.27 29.86 7.85
CA PRO A 137 12.38 30.33 8.66
C PRO A 137 13.13 31.45 7.94
N LYS A 138 13.71 32.39 8.69
CA LYS A 138 14.38 33.58 8.15
C LYS A 138 15.91 33.56 8.24
N GLY A 139 16.47 32.74 9.13
CA GLY A 139 17.92 32.66 9.35
C GLY A 139 18.35 31.29 9.87
N VAL A 140 19.66 31.05 9.93
CA VAL A 140 20.27 29.84 10.49
C VAL A 140 21.54 30.23 11.25
N LYS A 141 21.71 29.71 12.47
CA LYS A 141 22.94 29.87 13.26
C LYS A 141 23.30 28.60 14.01
N ARG A 142 24.54 28.49 14.49
CA ARG A 142 24.97 27.40 15.38
C ARG A 142 24.46 27.63 16.80
N VAL A 143 24.30 26.54 17.55
CA VAL A 143 24.01 26.55 18.99
C VAL A 143 24.89 27.54 19.77
N THR A 144 26.20 27.59 19.47
CA THR A 144 27.13 28.52 20.15
C THR A 144 26.96 30.00 19.83
N GLU A 145 26.12 30.34 18.86
CA GLU A 145 25.82 31.73 18.45
C GLU A 145 24.39 32.15 18.86
N ILE A 146 23.51 31.18 19.09
CA ILE A 146 22.13 31.38 19.55
C ILE A 146 22.08 31.46 21.08
N PHE A 147 22.86 30.63 21.78
CA PHE A 147 22.75 30.45 23.22
C PHE A 147 23.94 31.06 23.96
N GLU A 148 23.69 31.79 25.06
CA GLU A 148 24.76 32.39 25.88
C GLU A 148 25.58 31.33 26.64
N LYS A 149 24.91 30.28 27.13
CA LYS A 149 25.52 29.19 27.91
C LYS A 149 24.88 27.84 27.54
N PRO A 150 25.01 27.38 26.29
CA PRO A 150 24.32 26.19 25.79
C PRO A 150 24.61 24.97 26.66
N GLN A 151 23.54 24.31 27.10
CA GLN A 151 23.59 23.03 27.79
C GLN A 151 22.66 22.08 27.06
N PHE A 152 23.11 20.86 26.78
CA PHE A 152 22.26 19.91 26.07
C PHE A 152 21.03 19.52 26.92
N PHE A 153 21.24 19.23 28.21
CA PHE A 153 20.19 19.00 29.20
C PHE A 153 20.37 19.96 30.37
N VAL A 154 19.27 20.53 30.90
CA VAL A 154 19.25 21.38 32.10
C VAL A 154 18.39 20.69 33.15
N ASN A 155 19.03 20.09 34.16
CA ASN A 155 18.43 19.19 35.16
C ASN A 155 17.90 17.84 34.62
N GLY A 156 18.25 17.49 33.37
CA GLY A 156 17.82 16.26 32.69
C GLY A 156 16.58 16.51 31.81
N PRO A 157 16.37 15.73 30.73
CA PRO A 157 15.26 15.96 29.82
C PRO A 157 13.95 15.56 30.47
N THR A 158 13.09 16.54 30.73
CA THR A 158 11.76 16.33 31.28
C THR A 158 10.70 16.55 30.23
N ALA A 159 9.46 16.18 30.55
CA ALA A 159 8.32 16.65 29.78
C ALA A 159 8.29 18.19 29.74
N SER A 160 8.36 18.85 30.90
CA SER A 160 8.18 20.32 31.09
C SER A 160 8.92 21.19 30.08
N ASP A 161 10.10 20.75 29.64
CA ASP A 161 10.98 21.48 28.73
C ASP A 161 10.37 21.62 27.33
N VAL A 162 9.58 20.65 26.87
CA VAL A 162 9.05 20.61 25.50
C VAL A 162 8.07 21.75 25.23
N ARG A 163 8.37 22.56 24.22
CA ARG A 163 7.47 23.52 23.56
C ARG A 163 7.54 23.35 22.05
N GLN A 164 6.40 23.07 21.43
CA GLN A 164 6.28 23.00 19.96
C GLN A 164 6.62 24.35 19.29
N GLY A 165 7.27 24.26 18.13
CA GLY A 165 7.64 25.38 17.28
C GLY A 165 6.51 25.88 16.38
N ARG A 166 6.91 26.44 15.22
CA ARG A 166 6.00 26.83 14.13
C ARG A 166 5.94 25.75 13.05
N ASP A 167 5.49 24.56 13.46
CA ASP A 167 5.41 23.34 12.64
C ASP A 167 4.15 22.52 13.03
N GLY A 168 3.69 21.63 12.14
CA GLY A 168 2.53 20.73 12.30
C GLY A 168 2.84 19.40 13.02
N ASP A 169 3.90 19.35 13.81
CA ASP A 169 4.53 18.14 14.36
C ASP A 169 4.04 17.77 15.78
N CYS A 170 2.89 18.29 16.21
CA CYS A 170 2.38 18.14 17.60
C CYS A 170 2.37 16.71 18.15
N TRP A 171 2.22 15.71 17.28
CA TRP A 171 2.25 14.29 17.59
C TRP A 171 3.63 13.83 18.10
N PHE A 172 4.69 14.29 17.44
CA PHE A 172 6.07 14.03 17.81
C PHE A 172 6.43 14.76 19.12
N MET A 173 6.02 16.03 19.26
CA MET A 173 6.18 16.76 20.52
C MET A 173 5.43 16.07 21.68
N ALA A 174 4.20 15.61 21.47
CA ALA A 174 3.45 14.84 22.47
C ALA A 174 4.12 13.49 22.79
N ALA A 175 4.78 12.83 21.84
CA ALA A 175 5.55 11.62 22.12
C ALA A 175 6.75 11.93 23.03
N LEU A 176 7.48 13.01 22.75
CA LEU A 176 8.60 13.47 23.58
C LEU A 176 8.16 13.90 24.99
N CYS A 177 7.01 14.57 25.12
CA CYS A 177 6.38 14.81 26.42
C CYS A 177 6.19 13.50 27.20
N THR A 178 5.59 12.48 26.58
CA THR A 178 5.31 11.19 27.22
C THR A 178 6.61 10.46 27.60
N MET A 179 7.65 10.52 26.74
CA MET A 179 8.96 9.95 27.06
C MET A 179 9.69 10.70 28.17
N GLY A 180 9.61 12.03 28.22
CA GLY A 180 10.19 12.87 29.27
C GLY A 180 9.52 12.73 30.63
N ASN A 181 8.49 11.89 30.73
CA ASN A 181 7.86 11.50 31.99
C ASN A 181 8.44 10.18 32.56
N LYS A 182 9.06 9.34 31.73
CA LYS A 182 9.77 8.10 32.15
C LYS A 182 11.28 8.30 31.99
N GLN A 183 11.96 8.57 33.10
CA GLN A 183 13.40 8.86 33.15
C GLN A 183 14.25 7.81 32.39
N GLY A 184 15.27 8.27 31.67
CA GLY A 184 16.18 7.40 30.91
C GLY A 184 15.65 6.95 29.55
N LEU A 185 14.51 7.47 29.06
CA LEU A 185 14.05 7.23 27.70
C LEU A 185 14.64 8.21 26.68
N ILE A 186 14.65 9.52 26.96
CA ILE A 186 15.16 10.53 26.02
C ILE A 186 16.69 10.43 25.90
N GLU A 187 17.36 10.14 27.00
CA GLU A 187 18.82 9.95 27.10
C GLU A 187 19.31 8.74 26.31
N LYS A 188 18.42 7.82 25.92
CA LYS A 188 18.74 6.69 25.02
C LYS A 188 18.76 7.07 23.54
N ILE A 189 18.15 8.18 23.15
CA ILE A 189 18.06 8.59 21.74
C ILE A 189 19.36 9.27 21.30
N CYS A 190 19.87 10.24 22.07
CA CYS A 190 21.15 10.91 21.81
C CYS A 190 22.30 10.13 22.44
N VAL A 191 22.96 9.27 21.65
CA VAL A 191 23.94 8.30 22.16
C VAL A 191 25.38 8.78 22.16
N ALA A 192 25.73 9.77 21.32
CA ALA A 192 27.09 10.30 21.23
C ALA A 192 27.05 11.76 20.75
N ARG A 193 27.91 12.63 21.31
CA ARG A 193 28.01 14.04 20.92
C ARG A 193 29.35 14.66 21.30
N ASP A 194 29.69 15.76 20.65
CA ASP A 194 30.76 16.68 21.04
C ASP A 194 30.29 18.10 20.74
N GLU A 195 29.93 18.84 21.79
CA GLU A 195 29.34 20.18 21.72
C GLU A 195 30.34 21.24 21.21
N ASN A 196 31.65 21.02 21.36
CA ASN A 196 32.67 21.94 20.85
C ASN A 196 32.86 21.77 19.34
N VAL A 197 32.86 20.52 18.86
CA VAL A 197 32.86 20.21 17.43
C VAL A 197 31.49 20.53 16.78
N GLY A 198 30.41 20.50 17.55
CA GLY A 198 29.06 20.74 17.06
C GLY A 198 28.48 19.53 16.31
N VAL A 199 28.73 18.31 16.80
CA VAL A 199 28.22 17.06 16.22
C VAL A 199 27.40 16.26 17.22
N TYR A 200 26.23 15.78 16.79
CA TYR A 200 25.30 15.01 17.61
C TYR A 200 24.83 13.77 16.87
N GLY A 201 24.91 12.62 17.54
CA GLY A 201 24.53 11.30 17.04
C GLY A 201 23.31 10.75 17.77
N PHE A 202 22.22 10.63 17.03
CA PHE A 202 20.93 10.09 17.47
C PHE A 202 20.70 8.70 16.87
N ILE A 203 19.75 7.95 17.42
CA ILE A 203 19.27 6.68 16.87
C ILE A 203 17.74 6.61 16.89
N PHE A 204 17.16 6.14 15.79
CA PHE A 204 15.71 5.98 15.61
C PHE A 204 15.40 4.55 15.14
N TYR A 205 14.24 4.04 15.52
CA TYR A 205 13.77 2.72 15.14
C TYR A 205 12.92 2.80 13.88
N ARG A 206 13.31 2.08 12.83
CA ARG A 206 12.68 2.14 11.51
C ARG A 206 12.59 0.77 10.87
N ASP A 207 11.39 0.41 10.40
CA ASP A 207 11.11 -0.84 9.69
C ASP A 207 11.65 -2.08 10.45
N GLY A 208 11.57 -2.08 11.79
CA GLY A 208 12.03 -3.19 12.64
C GLY A 208 13.51 -3.15 13.08
N GLU A 209 14.28 -2.11 12.75
CA GLU A 209 15.72 -2.00 13.06
C GLU A 209 16.08 -0.59 13.55
N TRP A 210 17.00 -0.48 14.52
CA TRP A 210 17.56 0.81 14.93
C TRP A 210 18.59 1.32 13.92
N GLN A 211 18.51 2.60 13.58
CA GLN A 211 19.35 3.28 12.58
C GLN A 211 19.86 4.59 13.15
N LYS A 212 21.11 4.97 12.83
CA LYS A 212 21.75 6.19 13.32
C LYS A 212 21.47 7.39 12.43
N CYS A 213 21.26 8.55 13.05
CA CYS A 213 21.19 9.85 12.39
C CYS A 213 22.20 10.78 13.05
N ILE A 214 23.12 11.38 12.28
CA ILE A 214 24.12 12.32 12.77
C ILE A 214 23.86 13.68 12.14
N VAL A 215 23.82 14.74 12.95
CA VAL A 215 23.55 16.13 12.57
C VAL A 215 24.60 17.10 13.12
N ASP A 216 24.71 18.27 12.49
CA ASP A 216 25.47 19.42 13.01
C ASP A 216 24.64 20.31 13.96
N ASP A 217 25.31 21.27 14.61
CA ASP A 217 24.73 22.19 15.60
C ASP A 217 24.01 23.43 15.02
N LYS A 218 23.74 23.49 13.70
CA LYS A 218 22.96 24.59 13.10
C LYS A 218 21.46 24.45 13.37
N LEU A 219 20.75 25.54 13.66
CA LEU A 219 19.31 25.58 13.87
C LEU A 219 18.66 26.77 13.13
N TYR A 220 17.40 26.60 12.71
CA TYR A 220 16.61 27.63 12.04
C TYR A 220 16.06 28.69 13.01
N LEU A 221 16.08 29.95 12.59
CA LEU A 221 15.63 31.11 13.36
C LEU A 221 14.37 31.76 12.77
N ARG A 222 13.58 32.41 13.65
CA ARG A 222 12.39 33.21 13.32
C ARG A 222 12.72 34.53 12.63
N ALA A 223 13.88 35.09 12.95
CA ALA A 223 14.41 36.34 12.43
C ALA A 223 15.59 36.07 11.47
N ALA A 224 15.87 37.02 10.58
CA ALA A 224 17.03 36.95 9.70
C ALA A 224 18.31 37.29 10.49
N ASP A 225 19.47 37.17 9.86
CA ASP A 225 20.68 37.81 10.36
C ASP A 225 20.58 39.32 10.19
N TYR A 226 21.09 40.08 11.17
CA TYR A 226 21.02 41.54 11.18
C TYR A 226 21.57 42.16 9.87
N ASP A 227 22.70 41.65 9.38
CA ASP A 227 23.29 42.09 8.11
C ASP A 227 22.50 41.67 6.87
N GLU A 228 21.78 40.55 6.93
CA GLU A 228 20.96 40.00 5.84
C GLU A 228 19.52 40.57 5.84
N SER A 229 19.10 41.22 6.92
CA SER A 229 17.73 41.70 7.12
C SER A 229 17.48 43.01 6.39
N VAL A 230 16.74 42.97 5.28
CA VAL A 230 16.41 44.16 4.47
C VAL A 230 15.35 45.04 5.15
N ASP A 231 14.31 44.44 5.74
CA ASP A 231 13.17 45.18 6.29
C ASP A 231 13.40 45.64 7.74
N GLU A 232 14.08 44.83 8.55
CA GLU A 232 14.19 45.09 9.99
C GLU A 232 15.41 45.97 10.29
N ARG A 233 16.55 45.77 9.62
CA ARG A 233 17.79 46.52 9.87
C ARG A 233 17.61 48.05 9.83
N PRO A 234 16.97 48.67 8.81
CA PRO A 234 16.81 50.13 8.78
C PRO A 234 16.03 50.66 9.98
N ILE A 235 15.00 49.91 10.43
CA ILE A 235 14.20 50.26 11.60
C ILE A 235 15.05 50.23 12.88
N TRP A 236 15.98 49.27 12.99
CA TRP A 236 16.88 49.17 14.14
C TRP A 236 17.99 50.23 14.11
N ASP A 237 18.48 50.59 12.92
CA ASP A 237 19.51 51.62 12.76
C ASP A 237 18.96 53.03 13.05
N ASP A 238 17.71 53.31 12.64
CA ASP A 238 17.01 54.57 12.93
C ASP A 238 16.73 54.80 14.43
N ILE A 239 16.78 53.76 15.27
CA ILE A 239 16.63 53.88 16.74
C ILE A 239 17.86 54.56 17.39
N ASN A 240 18.97 54.70 16.65
CA ASN A 240 20.13 55.55 16.98
C ASN A 240 20.68 55.34 18.41
N ARG A 241 20.91 54.07 18.77
CA ARG A 241 21.58 53.63 19.99
C ARG A 241 23.03 53.27 19.71
N ASN A 242 23.87 53.31 20.74
CA ASN A 242 25.15 52.62 20.70
C ASN A 242 24.85 51.11 20.65
N ASP A 243 25.38 50.41 19.65
CA ASP A 243 25.32 48.95 19.46
C ASP A 243 23.93 48.36 19.10
N THR A 244 23.25 48.96 18.11
CA THR A 244 21.97 48.48 17.53
C THR A 244 22.00 47.01 17.10
N GLU A 245 23.12 46.53 16.56
CA GLU A 245 23.31 45.12 16.18
C GLU A 245 23.25 44.16 17.38
N GLU A 246 23.93 44.48 18.49
CA GLU A 246 23.93 43.62 19.68
C GLU A 246 22.55 43.56 20.32
N GLU A 247 21.81 44.68 20.34
CA GLU A 247 20.42 44.70 20.77
C GLU A 247 19.51 43.84 19.87
N TYR A 248 19.66 43.94 18.54
CA TYR A 248 18.92 43.09 17.59
C TYR A 248 19.19 41.61 17.85
N ARG A 249 20.47 41.23 17.94
CA ARG A 249 20.89 39.85 18.22
C ARG A 249 20.27 39.34 19.53
N LYS A 250 20.35 40.14 20.60
CA LYS A 250 19.81 39.81 21.93
C LYS A 250 18.28 39.67 21.97
N VAL A 251 17.55 40.42 21.16
CA VAL A 251 16.08 40.37 21.11
C VAL A 251 15.58 39.25 20.21
N TRP A 252 16.17 39.08 19.03
CA TRP A 252 15.62 38.25 17.94
C TRP A 252 16.38 36.96 17.65
N GLN A 253 17.66 36.87 18.03
CA GLN A 253 18.52 35.75 17.68
C GLN A 253 19.06 34.97 18.90
N THR A 254 18.80 35.43 20.12
CA THR A 254 19.32 34.82 21.36
C THR A 254 18.30 33.97 22.11
N GLY A 255 18.74 32.78 22.51
CA GLY A 255 18.04 31.82 23.35
C GLY A 255 16.93 31.04 22.64
N SER A 256 16.38 30.05 23.33
CA SER A 256 15.37 29.10 22.82
C SER A 256 14.20 29.77 22.06
N ARG A 257 13.75 30.96 22.51
CA ARG A 257 12.65 31.73 21.88
C ARG A 257 12.90 32.11 20.41
N ALA A 258 14.17 32.25 20.00
CA ALA A 258 14.58 32.69 18.66
C ALA A 258 14.41 31.60 17.60
N LEU A 259 14.34 30.33 18.01
CA LEU A 259 14.23 29.17 17.13
C LEU A 259 12.90 29.15 16.40
N TYR A 260 12.90 28.76 15.11
CA TYR A 260 11.69 28.66 14.31
C TYR A 260 10.84 27.43 14.72
N PHE A 261 11.49 26.29 14.80
CA PHE A 261 10.93 25.00 15.19
C PHE A 261 10.94 24.83 16.72
N ALA A 262 11.08 23.62 17.26
CA ALA A 262 10.90 23.34 18.68
C ALA A 262 11.80 24.15 19.62
N GLN A 263 11.31 24.35 20.84
CA GLN A 263 11.90 25.23 21.84
C GLN A 263 11.91 24.52 23.20
N CYS A 264 13.04 24.59 23.92
CA CYS A 264 13.05 24.27 25.34
C CYS A 264 12.46 25.44 26.16
N VAL A 265 11.87 25.15 27.33
CA VAL A 265 11.44 26.19 28.30
C VAL A 265 12.63 26.95 28.87
N ASP A 266 13.72 26.26 29.23
CA ASP A 266 14.95 26.93 29.62
C ASP A 266 15.57 27.64 28.40
N PRO A 267 15.97 28.93 28.52
CA PRO A 267 16.49 29.69 27.40
C PRO A 267 17.83 29.18 26.86
N ASN A 268 18.55 28.31 27.57
CA ASN A 268 19.88 27.77 27.22
C ASN A 268 19.89 26.25 26.97
N GLU A 269 18.76 25.55 27.09
CA GLU A 269 18.70 24.11 26.83
C GLU A 269 18.52 23.81 25.33
N THR A 270 19.20 22.76 24.83
CA THR A 270 19.34 22.52 23.38
C THR A 270 18.99 21.10 22.89
N TRP A 271 18.63 20.13 23.74
CA TRP A 271 18.40 18.75 23.28
C TRP A 271 17.25 18.64 22.28
N LEU A 272 16.13 19.33 22.55
CA LEU A 272 14.89 19.22 21.80
C LEU A 272 15.01 19.68 20.34
N PRO A 273 15.47 20.91 20.02
CA PRO A 273 15.60 21.34 18.62
C PRO A 273 16.65 20.55 17.84
N LEU A 274 17.69 20.02 18.50
CA LEU A 274 18.66 19.12 17.86
C LEU A 274 18.06 17.75 17.57
N LEU A 275 17.21 17.23 18.46
CA LEU A 275 16.50 15.97 18.30
C LEU A 275 15.44 16.05 17.19
N GLU A 276 14.64 17.11 17.17
CA GLU A 276 13.65 17.41 16.13
C GLU A 276 14.32 17.52 14.75
N LYS A 277 15.43 18.28 14.64
CA LYS A 277 16.24 18.33 13.41
C LYS A 277 16.75 16.96 12.98
N ALA A 278 17.21 16.13 13.93
CA ALA A 278 17.67 14.78 13.62
C ALA A 278 16.53 13.86 13.17
N TYR A 279 15.32 14.04 13.70
CA TYR A 279 14.11 13.34 13.30
C TYR A 279 13.66 13.77 11.89
N ALA A 280 13.55 15.09 11.64
CA ALA A 280 13.31 15.66 10.31
C ALA A 280 14.32 15.12 9.27
N LYS A 281 15.63 15.11 9.59
CA LYS A 281 16.65 14.50 8.71
C LYS A 281 16.42 13.00 8.49
N ALA A 282 16.03 12.25 9.52
CA ALA A 282 15.81 10.81 9.42
C ALA A 282 14.63 10.49 8.47
N HIS A 283 13.56 11.29 8.51
CA HIS A 283 12.40 11.18 7.61
C HIS A 283 12.61 11.84 6.24
N GLY A 284 13.48 12.84 6.12
CA GLY A 284 13.97 13.41 4.86
C GLY A 284 13.92 14.94 4.78
N ASP A 285 12.99 15.58 5.50
CA ASP A 285 12.75 17.02 5.60
C ASP A 285 11.83 17.34 6.78
N PHE A 286 11.70 18.62 7.12
CA PHE A 286 10.72 19.08 8.12
C PHE A 286 9.26 18.84 7.67
N SER A 287 8.90 19.03 6.39
CA SER A 287 7.54 18.71 5.92
C SER A 287 7.16 17.23 6.09
N ALA A 288 8.13 16.31 6.07
CA ALA A 288 7.90 14.88 6.32
C ALA A 288 7.43 14.58 7.76
N ILE A 289 7.70 15.46 8.73
CA ILE A 289 7.28 15.30 10.14
C ILE A 289 6.01 16.09 10.50
N GLU A 290 5.44 16.87 9.58
CA GLU A 290 4.08 17.41 9.72
C GLU A 290 3.02 16.29 9.70
N GLY A 291 2.13 16.31 10.69
CA GLY A 291 0.96 15.42 10.78
C GLY A 291 1.31 13.94 11.07
N GLY A 292 0.70 13.38 12.11
CA GLY A 292 0.90 11.98 12.52
C GLY A 292 0.18 11.68 13.83
N PHE A 293 0.41 10.48 14.37
CA PHE A 293 -0.16 10.05 15.66
C PHE A 293 0.93 9.81 16.70
N VAL A 294 0.67 10.13 17.97
CA VAL A 294 1.66 10.08 19.05
C VAL A 294 2.32 8.71 19.12
N GLY A 295 1.52 7.67 18.95
CA GLY A 295 1.96 6.29 18.93
C GLY A 295 2.94 5.94 17.79
N GLU A 296 2.93 6.65 16.66
CA GLU A 296 3.91 6.45 15.58
C GLU A 296 5.31 6.90 16.03
N ALA A 297 5.41 8.10 16.60
CA ALA A 297 6.66 8.65 17.11
C ALA A 297 7.17 7.85 18.31
N LEU A 298 6.27 7.37 19.17
CA LEU A 298 6.67 6.51 20.28
C LEU A 298 7.30 5.18 19.80
N GLU A 299 6.81 4.57 18.72
CA GLU A 299 7.50 3.41 18.12
C GLU A 299 8.87 3.80 17.57
N ASP A 300 8.99 4.91 16.84
CA ASP A 300 10.24 5.36 16.22
C ASP A 300 11.31 5.77 17.25
N LEU A 301 10.89 6.22 18.43
CA LEU A 301 11.77 6.69 19.51
C LEU A 301 12.06 5.62 20.59
N THR A 302 11.25 4.56 20.69
CA THR A 302 11.40 3.54 21.77
C THR A 302 11.57 2.11 21.27
N GLY A 303 11.25 1.81 20.00
CA GLY A 303 11.15 0.44 19.51
C GLY A 303 9.93 -0.33 20.06
N GLY A 304 8.99 0.37 20.70
CA GLY A 304 7.73 -0.16 21.20
C GLY A 304 6.77 -0.61 20.10
N VAL A 305 5.55 -0.95 20.51
CA VAL A 305 4.45 -1.33 19.62
C VAL A 305 3.19 -0.60 20.05
N THR A 306 2.56 0.11 19.12
CA THR A 306 1.35 0.87 19.37
C THR A 306 0.10 0.06 18.99
N SER A 307 -0.96 0.24 19.79
CA SER A 307 -2.34 -0.06 19.41
C SER A 307 -3.16 1.23 19.44
N ASP A 308 -3.92 1.50 18.37
CA ASP A 308 -4.88 2.61 18.32
C ASP A 308 -6.22 2.18 18.94
N ILE A 309 -6.72 2.97 19.89
CA ILE A 309 -7.91 2.64 20.67
C ILE A 309 -8.90 3.80 20.58
N LEU A 310 -9.99 3.59 19.84
CA LEU A 310 -11.14 4.50 19.85
C LEU A 310 -11.89 4.36 21.17
N THR A 311 -12.18 5.48 21.84
CA THR A 311 -12.83 5.49 23.16
C THR A 311 -14.27 4.93 23.14
N SER A 312 -14.90 4.89 21.96
CA SER A 312 -16.19 4.21 21.71
C SER A 312 -16.09 2.68 21.70
N ASN A 313 -14.91 2.13 21.40
CA ASN A 313 -14.71 0.70 21.16
C ASN A 313 -14.15 -0.03 22.40
N ILE A 314 -13.93 0.69 23.51
CA ILE A 314 -13.54 0.12 24.79
C ILE A 314 -14.72 -0.65 25.39
N LEU A 315 -14.66 -1.98 25.31
CA LEU A 315 -15.69 -2.90 25.80
C LEU A 315 -15.88 -2.79 27.32
N ASP A 316 -14.80 -2.88 28.08
CA ASP A 316 -14.79 -2.78 29.54
C ASP A 316 -13.87 -1.63 29.98
N LYS A 317 -14.50 -0.56 30.47
CA LYS A 317 -13.84 0.67 30.92
C LYS A 317 -13.19 0.51 32.30
N ASP A 318 -13.71 -0.36 33.15
CA ASP A 318 -13.11 -0.66 34.45
C ASP A 318 -11.84 -1.51 34.27
N ARG A 319 -11.87 -2.46 33.34
CA ARG A 319 -10.71 -3.26 32.95
C ARG A 319 -9.65 -2.40 32.27
N PHE A 320 -10.02 -1.59 31.27
CA PHE A 320 -9.07 -0.67 30.59
C PHE A 320 -8.39 0.28 31.59
N TRP A 321 -9.13 0.80 32.57
CA TRP A 321 -8.54 1.59 33.65
C TRP A 321 -7.50 0.80 34.45
N LYS A 322 -7.87 -0.37 34.98
CA LYS A 322 -7.03 -1.15 35.91
C LYS A 322 -5.85 -1.88 35.26
N GLU A 323 -6.04 -2.43 34.07
CA GLU A 323 -5.04 -3.27 33.40
C GLU A 323 -4.11 -2.49 32.45
N GLU A 324 -4.55 -1.32 31.96
CA GLU A 324 -3.83 -0.54 30.94
C GLU A 324 -3.46 0.87 31.44
N LEU A 325 -4.44 1.75 31.71
CA LEU A 325 -4.15 3.15 32.07
C LEU A 325 -3.37 3.30 33.39
N MET A 326 -3.71 2.51 34.41
CA MET A 326 -2.97 2.50 35.69
C MET A 326 -1.53 1.97 35.58
N LYS A 327 -1.10 1.50 34.40
CA LYS A 327 0.29 1.11 34.10
C LYS A 327 1.02 2.12 33.19
N VAL A 328 0.50 3.34 33.07
CA VAL A 328 1.16 4.44 32.37
C VAL A 328 2.55 4.70 32.97
N ASN A 329 3.53 4.93 32.11
CA ASN A 329 4.96 5.04 32.42
C ASN A 329 5.64 3.77 32.94
N ASP A 330 4.93 2.67 33.19
CA ASP A 330 5.51 1.38 33.59
C ASP A 330 5.63 0.45 32.39
N GLU A 331 4.53 -0.19 31.99
CA GLU A 331 4.42 -1.06 30.80
C GLU A 331 4.07 -0.28 29.53
N PHE A 332 3.29 0.80 29.65
CA PHE A 332 2.71 1.53 28.53
C PHE A 332 3.03 3.03 28.57
N LEU A 333 3.22 3.61 27.38
CA LEU A 333 3.17 5.05 27.16
C LEU A 333 1.86 5.39 26.43
N PHE A 334 1.28 6.54 26.74
CA PHE A 334 -0.04 6.92 26.22
C PHE A 334 -0.04 8.31 25.58
N GLY A 335 -0.58 8.38 24.37
CA GLY A 335 -1.00 9.60 23.69
C GLY A 335 -2.52 9.66 23.54
N CYS A 336 -3.08 10.84 23.29
CA CYS A 336 -4.49 10.98 22.96
C CYS A 336 -4.79 12.16 22.04
N GLY A 337 -5.87 12.05 21.27
CA GLY A 337 -6.30 13.07 20.31
C GLY A 337 -7.83 13.16 20.18
N THR A 338 -8.29 14.25 19.55
CA THR A 338 -9.71 14.49 19.26
C THR A 338 -9.87 15.32 18.00
N GLY A 339 -11.04 15.27 17.38
CA GLY A 339 -11.33 16.02 16.15
C GLY A 339 -11.12 15.25 14.84
N LEU A 340 -10.85 13.94 14.89
CA LEU A 340 -10.57 13.10 13.71
C LEU A 340 -11.61 13.24 12.58
N PHE A 341 -12.88 13.37 12.96
CA PHE A 341 -14.00 13.57 12.02
C PHE A 341 -14.63 14.97 12.14
N SER A 342 -13.92 15.94 12.73
CA SER A 342 -14.37 17.33 12.93
C SER A 342 -14.89 17.95 11.64
N ASN A 343 -14.17 17.73 10.54
CA ASN A 343 -14.46 18.29 9.23
C ASN A 343 -15.26 17.34 8.32
N TRP A 344 -15.80 16.21 8.80
CA TRP A 344 -16.67 15.36 7.95
C TRP A 344 -17.89 16.17 7.49
N LEU A 345 -18.62 16.78 8.43
CA LEU A 345 -19.87 17.51 8.13
C LEU A 345 -19.65 18.82 7.36
N ASP A 346 -18.43 19.37 7.41
CA ASP A 346 -18.01 20.51 6.60
C ASP A 346 -16.56 20.32 6.12
N PRO A 347 -16.35 19.59 5.01
CA PRO A 347 -15.00 19.33 4.47
C PRO A 347 -14.31 20.58 3.93
N LYS A 348 -15.02 21.70 3.83
CA LYS A 348 -14.49 22.99 3.34
C LYS A 348 -14.00 23.88 4.49
N TYR A 349 -14.10 23.44 5.74
CA TYR A 349 -13.63 24.19 6.89
C TYR A 349 -12.11 24.34 6.89
N GLN A 350 -11.63 25.53 6.51
CA GLN A 350 -10.21 25.95 6.54
C GLN A 350 -9.90 26.89 7.72
N GLY A 351 -10.75 26.91 8.75
CA GLY A 351 -10.53 27.71 9.95
C GLY A 351 -9.51 27.08 10.91
N PRO A 352 -9.09 27.80 11.96
CA PRO A 352 -8.22 27.25 13.00
C PRO A 352 -8.89 26.04 13.68
N PRO A 353 -8.12 25.10 14.26
CA PRO A 353 -8.69 23.93 14.92
C PRO A 353 -9.66 24.35 16.03
N ARG A 354 -10.84 23.70 16.07
CA ARG A 354 -11.92 24.12 16.98
C ARG A 354 -11.55 23.82 18.43
N ASP A 355 -12.13 24.59 19.34
CA ASP A 355 -11.91 24.45 20.77
C ASP A 355 -13.10 23.78 21.48
N ARG A 356 -12.80 22.83 22.36
CA ARG A 356 -13.77 22.12 23.22
C ARG A 356 -13.43 22.30 24.70
N ARG A 357 -13.68 23.51 25.23
CA ARG A 357 -13.34 23.90 26.62
C ARG A 357 -11.83 23.81 26.87
N GLY A 358 -11.04 24.43 26.01
CA GLY A 358 -9.57 24.48 26.08
C GLY A 358 -8.84 23.31 25.41
N ILE A 359 -9.53 22.19 25.15
CA ILE A 359 -9.00 21.09 24.33
C ILE A 359 -9.09 21.51 22.86
N SER A 360 -7.97 21.47 22.14
CA SER A 360 -7.90 21.72 20.70
C SER A 360 -8.21 20.45 19.92
N GLU A 361 -9.08 20.55 18.92
CA GLU A 361 -9.23 19.52 17.88
C GLU A 361 -7.97 19.43 17.01
N ASN A 362 -7.78 18.30 16.32
CA ASN A 362 -6.65 18.02 15.40
C ASN A 362 -5.28 18.28 16.04
N HIS A 363 -5.17 18.02 17.35
CA HIS A 363 -3.98 18.24 18.15
C HIS A 363 -3.72 17.06 19.08
N SER A 364 -2.43 16.77 19.31
CA SER A 364 -1.99 15.65 20.13
C SER A 364 -1.71 16.07 21.57
N TYR A 365 -2.11 15.22 22.51
CA TYR A 365 -1.89 15.38 23.94
C TYR A 365 -1.24 14.12 24.51
N SER A 366 -0.52 14.28 25.63
CA SER A 366 0.16 13.21 26.34
C SER A 366 -0.58 12.85 27.61
N ILE A 367 -0.74 11.56 27.91
CA ILE A 367 -1.24 11.11 29.22
C ILE A 367 -0.02 10.81 30.10
N MET A 368 0.11 11.59 31.18
CA MET A 368 1.31 11.66 32.01
C MET A 368 1.18 10.82 33.29
N ASP A 369 -0.02 10.74 33.85
CA ASP A 369 -0.26 10.07 35.13
C ASP A 369 -1.72 9.61 35.19
N ALA A 370 -1.97 8.53 35.93
CA ALA A 370 -3.30 7.96 36.17
C ALA A 370 -3.39 7.55 37.64
N LYS A 371 -4.33 8.15 38.39
CA LYS A 371 -4.48 7.94 39.83
C LYS A 371 -5.93 7.67 40.20
N GLU A 372 -6.13 6.71 41.09
CA GLU A 372 -7.40 6.46 41.77
C GLU A 372 -7.27 6.86 43.25
N VAL A 373 -7.97 7.92 43.65
CA VAL A 373 -7.86 8.57 44.97
C VAL A 373 -9.26 8.87 45.49
N ASP A 374 -9.56 8.50 46.74
CA ASP A 374 -10.88 8.68 47.37
C ASP A 374 -12.07 8.20 46.49
N GLY A 375 -11.87 7.12 45.73
CA GLY A 375 -12.86 6.58 44.78
C GLY A 375 -13.02 7.36 43.47
N ARG A 376 -12.18 8.38 43.22
CA ARG A 376 -12.16 9.18 41.98
C ARG A 376 -11.00 8.77 41.08
N ARG A 377 -11.28 8.60 39.79
CA ARG A 377 -10.30 8.27 38.75
C ARG A 377 -9.92 9.51 37.97
N LEU A 378 -8.66 9.93 38.10
CA LEU A 378 -8.14 11.19 37.55
C LEU A 378 -6.88 10.91 36.72
N LEU A 379 -6.75 11.60 35.60
CA LEU A 379 -5.55 11.57 34.77
C LEU A 379 -4.92 12.95 34.69
N ARG A 380 -3.60 12.99 34.66
CA ARG A 380 -2.83 14.20 34.34
C ARG A 380 -2.47 14.14 32.86
N LEU A 381 -2.91 15.12 32.09
CA LEU A 381 -2.58 15.26 30.68
C LEU A 381 -1.59 16.41 30.47
N ARG A 382 -1.00 16.46 29.28
CA ARG A 382 -0.17 17.59 28.84
C ARG A 382 -0.43 17.99 27.39
N ASN A 383 -0.52 19.31 27.17
CA ASN A 383 -0.46 19.94 25.85
C ASN A 383 1.01 20.25 25.47
N PRO A 384 1.55 19.75 24.33
CA PRO A 384 2.93 20.03 23.89
C PRO A 384 3.21 21.50 23.51
N TRP A 385 2.19 22.35 23.38
CA TRP A 385 2.39 23.81 23.31
C TRP A 385 2.87 24.42 24.64
N GLY A 386 2.75 23.65 25.74
CA GLY A 386 3.00 24.09 27.11
C GLY A 386 2.09 25.24 27.56
N LYS A 387 0.91 25.34 26.97
CA LYS A 387 -0.13 26.34 27.26
C LYS A 387 -1.47 25.81 26.79
N LYS A 388 -2.56 26.47 27.17
CA LYS A 388 -3.93 26.16 26.75
C LYS A 388 -4.37 24.79 27.28
N GLU A 389 -4.78 24.79 28.54
CA GLU A 389 -5.31 23.65 29.28
C GLU A 389 -6.82 23.46 29.14
N TRP A 390 -7.31 22.33 29.65
CA TRP A 390 -8.72 22.03 29.90
C TRP A 390 -9.38 23.05 30.84
N ASN A 391 -10.63 23.44 30.55
CA ASN A 391 -11.42 24.42 31.33
C ASN A 391 -12.66 23.80 32.01
N GLY A 392 -12.70 22.47 32.21
CA GLY A 392 -13.79 21.78 32.93
C GLY A 392 -13.37 21.40 34.35
N ALA A 393 -14.05 20.41 34.96
CA ALA A 393 -13.71 19.94 36.30
C ALA A 393 -12.26 19.39 36.36
N TRP A 394 -11.54 19.72 37.44
CA TRP A 394 -10.10 19.47 37.66
C TRP A 394 -9.11 20.27 36.78
N SER A 395 -9.60 21.24 36.01
CA SER A 395 -8.77 22.33 35.46
C SER A 395 -8.12 23.16 36.56
N ASP A 396 -7.06 23.89 36.25
CA ASP A 396 -6.41 24.85 37.16
C ASP A 396 -7.38 25.88 37.78
N GLY A 397 -8.44 26.26 37.05
CA GLY A 397 -9.49 27.16 37.54
C GLY A 397 -10.63 26.50 38.33
N SER A 398 -10.52 25.20 38.65
CA SER A 398 -11.63 24.41 39.22
C SER A 398 -11.90 24.64 40.71
N GLU A 399 -13.18 24.74 41.05
CA GLU A 399 -13.67 24.66 42.45
C GLU A 399 -13.40 23.31 43.13
N GLN A 400 -13.07 22.27 42.37
CA GLN A 400 -12.74 20.94 42.91
C GLN A 400 -11.39 20.89 43.65
N TRP A 401 -10.53 21.90 43.49
CA TRP A 401 -9.23 21.97 44.18
C TRP A 401 -9.35 22.42 45.62
N THR A 402 -9.10 21.50 46.55
CA THR A 402 -8.88 21.80 47.98
C THR A 402 -7.39 21.67 48.32
N PRO A 403 -6.92 22.22 49.45
CA PRO A 403 -5.53 22.02 49.92
C PRO A 403 -5.12 20.55 50.03
N GLU A 404 -6.04 19.68 50.44
CA GLU A 404 -5.82 18.23 50.50
C GLU A 404 -5.62 17.64 49.10
N TRP A 405 -6.44 18.03 48.12
CA TRP A 405 -6.33 17.54 46.74
C TRP A 405 -5.05 18.02 46.03
N MET A 406 -4.64 19.27 46.28
CA MET A 406 -3.35 19.78 45.77
C MET A 406 -2.17 18.92 46.28
N GLN A 407 -2.17 18.55 47.57
CA GLN A 407 -1.15 17.70 48.14
C GLN A 407 -1.23 16.24 47.65
N LYS A 408 -2.43 15.66 47.52
CA LYS A 408 -2.63 14.28 47.06
C LYS A 408 -2.21 14.06 45.60
N LEU A 409 -2.33 15.09 44.74
CA LEU A 409 -2.04 14.99 43.31
C LEU A 409 -0.73 15.68 42.88
N ASP A 410 -0.03 16.38 43.79
CA ASP A 410 1.15 17.23 43.51
C ASP A 410 0.92 18.17 42.31
N HIS A 411 -0.23 18.85 42.33
CA HIS A 411 -0.62 19.80 41.29
C HIS A 411 -0.10 21.20 41.61
N LYS A 412 0.36 21.91 40.57
CA LYS A 412 0.82 23.29 40.60
C LYS A 412 0.02 24.06 39.56
N PHE A 413 -0.53 25.20 39.94
CA PHE A 413 -1.28 26.05 39.02
C PHE A 413 -0.34 26.79 38.06
N GLY A 414 -0.67 26.79 36.77
CA GLY A 414 0.05 27.58 35.77
C GLY A 414 -0.31 27.19 34.34
N ASN A 415 -0.24 28.16 33.42
CA ASN A 415 -0.42 27.94 31.99
C ASN A 415 0.86 27.31 31.37
N ASP A 416 1.19 26.10 31.83
CA ASP A 416 2.38 25.32 31.46
C ASP A 416 2.06 24.08 30.58
N GLY A 417 0.79 23.90 30.26
CA GLY A 417 0.22 22.82 29.44
C GLY A 417 -0.21 21.59 30.22
N PHE A 418 0.10 21.46 31.51
CA PHE A 418 -0.35 20.34 32.34
C PHE A 418 -1.73 20.61 32.95
N PHE A 419 -2.61 19.60 32.96
CA PHE A 419 -3.91 19.70 33.63
C PHE A 419 -4.40 18.34 34.09
N TRP A 420 -5.30 18.33 35.08
CA TRP A 420 -6.02 17.12 35.49
C TRP A 420 -7.40 17.04 34.82
N ILE A 421 -7.86 15.81 34.57
CA ILE A 421 -9.18 15.52 33.99
C ILE A 421 -9.74 14.23 34.62
N SER A 422 -11.07 14.13 34.72
CA SER A 422 -11.70 12.89 35.16
C SER A 422 -11.61 11.81 34.07
N TYR A 423 -11.54 10.53 34.45
CA TYR A 423 -11.57 9.42 33.49
C TYR A 423 -12.84 9.44 32.62
N GLU A 424 -13.97 9.83 33.19
CA GLU A 424 -15.21 10.03 32.43
C GLU A 424 -15.10 11.15 31.39
N ASP A 425 -14.51 12.29 31.74
CA ASP A 425 -14.35 13.40 30.81
C ASP A 425 -13.31 13.08 29.72
N LEU A 426 -12.24 12.35 30.05
CA LEU A 426 -11.30 11.82 29.06
C LEU A 426 -12.05 11.06 27.95
N LEU A 427 -12.86 10.07 28.33
CA LEU A 427 -13.63 9.25 27.39
C LEU A 427 -14.71 10.06 26.63
N LYS A 428 -15.20 11.17 27.19
CA LYS A 428 -16.21 12.06 26.56
C LYS A 428 -15.58 13.12 25.65
N LYS A 429 -14.29 13.44 25.79
CA LYS A 429 -13.62 14.54 25.07
C LYS A 429 -12.59 14.07 24.06
N TYR A 430 -11.87 12.99 24.36
CA TYR A 430 -10.91 12.37 23.46
C TYR A 430 -11.57 11.20 22.73
N GLN A 431 -11.33 11.13 21.43
CA GLN A 431 -11.91 10.09 20.56
C GLN A 431 -10.94 8.93 20.35
N HIS A 432 -9.64 9.20 20.46
CA HIS A 432 -8.55 8.30 20.13
C HIS A 432 -7.47 8.34 21.21
N LEU A 433 -6.98 7.15 21.56
CA LEU A 433 -5.88 6.90 22.47
C LEU A 433 -4.83 6.04 21.74
N ASP A 434 -3.57 6.46 21.78
CA ASP A 434 -2.43 5.65 21.39
C ASP A 434 -1.91 4.92 22.64
N ARG A 435 -1.90 3.58 22.65
CA ARG A 435 -1.22 2.79 23.69
C ARG A 435 0.04 2.15 23.12
N THR A 436 1.22 2.64 23.52
CA THR A 436 2.50 2.05 23.12
C THR A 436 3.05 1.15 24.21
N ARG A 437 3.14 -0.17 23.95
CA ARG A 437 3.83 -1.13 24.82
C ARG A 437 5.34 -0.97 24.70
N LEU A 438 6.01 -0.90 25.85
CA LEU A 438 7.47 -0.96 25.95
C LEU A 438 7.95 -2.41 26.14
N PHE A 439 9.15 -2.72 25.63
CA PHE A 439 9.78 -4.03 25.76
C PHE A 439 11.06 -3.94 26.61
N GLY A 440 11.09 -4.68 27.70
CA GLY A 440 12.27 -4.86 28.55
C GLY A 440 13.27 -5.91 28.01
N PRO A 441 14.41 -6.10 28.70
CA PRO A 441 15.47 -7.03 28.28
C PRO A 441 15.05 -8.50 28.33
N GLU A 442 13.92 -8.84 28.96
CA GLU A 442 13.34 -10.18 28.99
C GLU A 442 12.66 -10.58 27.67
N TRP A 443 12.42 -9.63 26.76
CA TRP A 443 11.78 -9.88 25.48
C TRP A 443 12.80 -10.22 24.39
N THR A 444 12.43 -11.20 23.58
CA THR A 444 13.06 -11.47 22.29
C THR A 444 12.14 -11.02 21.17
N VAL A 445 12.73 -10.63 20.04
CA VAL A 445 12.04 -10.30 18.80
C VAL A 445 12.49 -11.25 17.70
N THR A 446 11.52 -11.83 17.00
CA THR A 446 11.72 -12.58 15.75
C THR A 446 11.04 -11.82 14.63
N GLN A 447 11.73 -11.54 13.53
CA GLN A 447 11.16 -10.77 12.42
C GLN A 447 11.50 -11.35 11.05
N GLN A 448 10.58 -11.21 10.10
CA GLN A 448 10.79 -11.59 8.71
C GLN A 448 9.95 -10.73 7.76
N TRP A 449 10.55 -10.35 6.62
CA TRP A 449 9.94 -9.53 5.58
C TRP A 449 9.65 -10.35 4.31
N THR A 450 8.58 -10.03 3.60
CA THR A 450 8.23 -10.58 2.27
C THR A 450 7.43 -9.56 1.47
N THR A 451 7.47 -9.66 0.14
CA THR A 451 6.51 -8.99 -0.74
C THR A 451 5.26 -9.86 -0.92
N LEU A 452 4.11 -9.21 -1.02
CA LEU A 452 2.83 -9.76 -1.44
C LEU A 452 2.31 -9.00 -2.67
N ASN A 453 1.90 -9.74 -3.70
CA ASN A 453 1.02 -9.21 -4.74
C ASN A 453 -0.40 -9.12 -4.17
N VAL A 454 -1.02 -7.95 -4.24
CA VAL A 454 -2.34 -7.69 -3.67
C VAL A 454 -3.39 -7.81 -4.77
N PRO A 455 -4.19 -8.90 -4.80
CA PRO A 455 -5.29 -9.02 -5.75
C PRO A 455 -6.34 -7.93 -5.51
N TRP A 456 -7.16 -7.65 -6.52
CA TRP A 456 -8.25 -6.69 -6.39
C TRP A 456 -9.36 -7.20 -5.45
N SER A 457 -9.55 -8.53 -5.34
CA SER A 457 -10.41 -9.13 -4.32
C SER A 457 -9.69 -9.17 -2.96
N ALA A 458 -10.35 -8.68 -1.91
CA ALA A 458 -9.75 -8.55 -0.58
C ALA A 458 -9.81 -9.86 0.22
N ASP A 459 -9.13 -10.91 -0.27
CA ASP A 459 -9.08 -12.23 0.35
C ASP A 459 -7.82 -12.44 1.23
N TYR A 460 -7.78 -13.53 2.01
CA TYR A 460 -6.54 -13.91 2.69
C TYR A 460 -5.50 -14.43 1.69
N HIS A 461 -4.27 -13.94 1.82
CA HIS A 461 -3.16 -14.38 1.00
C HIS A 461 -2.83 -15.84 1.27
N SER A 462 -2.54 -16.56 0.18
CA SER A 462 -2.02 -17.92 0.22
C SER A 462 -0.64 -17.97 0.89
N THR A 463 0.18 -16.92 0.73
CA THR A 463 1.43 -16.73 1.48
C THR A 463 1.12 -16.33 2.92
N ARG A 464 1.63 -17.12 3.87
CA ARG A 464 1.41 -16.97 5.32
C ARG A 464 2.71 -17.07 6.09
N PHE A 465 2.74 -16.60 7.33
CA PHE A 465 3.88 -16.82 8.22
C PHE A 465 3.61 -18.02 9.13
N ARG A 466 4.58 -18.90 9.33
CA ARG A 466 4.57 -19.97 10.33
C ARG A 466 5.44 -19.56 11.51
N MET A 467 4.90 -19.63 12.72
CA MET A 467 5.67 -19.52 13.95
C MET A 467 5.58 -20.82 14.75
N ASP A 468 6.72 -21.28 15.25
CA ASP A 468 6.82 -22.45 16.12
C ASP A 468 7.15 -21.92 17.54
N VAL A 469 6.19 -22.04 18.47
CA VAL A 469 6.26 -21.60 19.88
C VAL A 469 6.62 -22.80 20.75
N THR A 470 7.64 -22.66 21.60
CA THR A 470 8.17 -23.74 22.46
C THR A 470 7.74 -23.62 23.92
N THR A 471 7.49 -22.39 24.38
CA THR A 471 7.18 -22.07 25.78
C THR A 471 5.89 -21.27 25.87
N ALA A 472 4.99 -21.65 26.78
CA ALA A 472 3.74 -20.92 27.02
C ALA A 472 4.01 -19.50 27.51
N GLY A 473 3.32 -18.49 26.98
CA GLY A 473 3.47 -17.12 27.47
C GLY A 473 2.88 -16.02 26.59
N PRO A 474 3.05 -14.75 26.99
CA PRO A 474 2.56 -13.60 26.24
C PRO A 474 3.38 -13.38 24.98
N VAL A 475 2.67 -13.17 23.87
CA VAL A 475 3.22 -12.90 22.55
C VAL A 475 2.56 -11.64 21.99
N VAL A 476 3.37 -10.71 21.47
CA VAL A 476 2.91 -9.53 20.73
C VAL A 476 3.26 -9.72 19.26
N ILE A 477 2.23 -9.84 18.43
CA ILE A 477 2.35 -10.09 16.99
C ILE A 477 2.05 -8.79 16.27
N VAL A 478 2.94 -8.37 15.37
CA VAL A 478 2.84 -7.10 14.65
C VAL A 478 3.10 -7.34 13.17
N LEU A 479 2.14 -6.99 12.34
CA LEU A 479 2.29 -6.95 10.89
C LEU A 479 2.45 -5.49 10.48
N SER A 480 3.55 -5.18 9.80
CA SER A 480 3.90 -3.81 9.38
C SER A 480 4.14 -3.76 7.88
N GLN A 481 3.81 -2.64 7.25
CA GLN A 481 4.32 -2.31 5.93
C GLN A 481 5.58 -1.44 6.06
N LEU A 482 6.24 -1.13 4.94
CA LEU A 482 7.32 -0.14 4.93
C LEU A 482 6.75 1.25 5.24
N ASP A 483 7.41 1.98 6.13
CA ASP A 483 6.99 3.33 6.47
C ASP A 483 7.33 4.32 5.34
N THR A 484 6.28 4.88 4.73
CA THR A 484 6.35 5.82 3.61
C THR A 484 6.86 7.20 3.99
N ARG A 485 6.78 7.60 5.27
CA ARG A 485 7.21 8.92 5.75
C ARG A 485 8.68 9.19 5.44
N TYR A 486 9.51 8.14 5.52
CA TYR A 486 10.95 8.20 5.24
C TYR A 486 11.32 8.38 3.75
N PHE A 487 10.36 8.21 2.83
CA PHE A 487 10.56 8.37 1.39
C PHE A 487 9.36 9.08 0.74
N ARG A 488 8.77 10.06 1.45
CA ARG A 488 7.59 10.82 1.03
C ARG A 488 7.78 11.44 -0.36
N GLY A 489 6.79 11.24 -1.22
CA GLY A 489 6.84 11.57 -2.65
C GLY A 489 7.31 10.42 -3.55
N LEU A 490 7.78 9.30 -2.99
CA LEU A 490 8.01 8.02 -3.70
C LEU A 490 7.12 6.89 -3.16
N ASP A 491 6.13 7.20 -2.32
CA ASP A 491 5.21 6.24 -1.72
C ASP A 491 4.39 5.43 -2.76
N GLY A 492 4.07 6.06 -3.89
CA GLY A 492 3.41 5.43 -5.04
C GLY A 492 1.89 5.38 -4.94
N GLU A 493 1.23 4.97 -6.02
CA GLU A 493 -0.21 5.14 -6.22
C GLU A 493 -1.16 4.28 -5.35
N TYR A 494 -0.66 3.43 -4.44
CA TYR A 494 -1.49 2.53 -3.62
C TYR A 494 -1.32 2.77 -2.11
N ASP A 495 -2.45 2.90 -1.43
CA ASP A 495 -2.54 2.75 0.04
C ASP A 495 -2.89 1.30 0.38
N PHE A 496 -2.40 0.79 1.51
CA PHE A 496 -2.67 -0.58 1.96
C PHE A 496 -3.25 -0.60 3.39
N GLU A 497 -4.35 -1.34 3.56
CA GLU A 497 -4.91 -1.71 4.85
C GLU A 497 -4.45 -3.13 5.21
N LEU A 498 -3.81 -3.29 6.37
CA LEU A 498 -3.24 -4.57 6.83
C LEU A 498 -4.18 -5.25 7.82
N LYS A 499 -4.43 -6.55 7.64
CA LYS A 499 -5.15 -7.40 8.60
C LYS A 499 -4.45 -8.76 8.73
N PHE A 500 -4.51 -9.38 9.89
CA PHE A 500 -4.11 -10.78 10.05
C PHE A 500 -4.99 -11.55 11.03
N ARG A 501 -4.98 -12.87 10.93
CA ARG A 501 -5.52 -13.78 11.95
C ARG A 501 -4.49 -14.86 12.32
N VAL A 502 -4.53 -15.29 13.58
CA VAL A 502 -3.64 -16.33 14.13
C VAL A 502 -4.45 -17.62 14.27
N GLN A 503 -3.94 -18.70 13.67
CA GLN A 503 -4.59 -20.02 13.63
C GLN A 503 -3.57 -21.07 14.09
N LYS A 504 -3.99 -22.06 14.87
CA LYS A 504 -3.12 -23.16 15.32
C LYS A 504 -3.08 -24.28 14.27
N ASP A 505 -1.93 -24.93 14.12
CA ASP A 505 -1.74 -25.98 13.11
C ASP A 505 -2.69 -27.16 13.37
N GLY A 506 -3.58 -27.44 12.42
CA GLY A 506 -4.61 -28.49 12.53
C GLY A 506 -5.97 -28.07 13.09
N GLU A 507 -6.14 -26.81 13.51
CA GLU A 507 -7.42 -26.25 13.97
C GLU A 507 -7.98 -25.28 12.91
N GLU A 508 -9.29 -25.33 12.60
CA GLU A 508 -9.91 -24.42 11.62
C GLU A 508 -10.24 -23.03 12.20
N GLU A 509 -10.48 -22.94 13.50
CA GLU A 509 -10.80 -21.69 14.20
C GLU A 509 -9.56 -20.81 14.41
N TYR A 510 -9.76 -19.49 14.38
CA TYR A 510 -8.72 -18.52 14.69
C TYR A 510 -8.77 -18.13 16.17
N ILE A 511 -7.59 -17.91 16.77
CA ILE A 511 -7.44 -17.55 18.18
C ILE A 511 -7.64 -16.05 18.38
N VAL A 512 -7.04 -15.25 17.50
CA VAL A 512 -7.10 -13.79 17.55
C VAL A 512 -6.98 -13.21 16.15
N ARG A 513 -7.68 -12.09 15.93
CA ARG A 513 -7.59 -11.23 14.75
C ARG A 513 -6.82 -9.96 15.15
N SER A 514 -6.02 -9.41 14.25
CA SER A 514 -5.39 -8.11 14.47
C SER A 514 -6.45 -7.05 14.78
N HIS A 515 -6.12 -6.08 15.65
CA HIS A 515 -6.97 -4.91 15.82
C HIS A 515 -7.16 -4.20 14.46
N SER A 516 -8.38 -3.72 14.20
CA SER A 516 -8.63 -2.86 13.05
C SER A 516 -8.06 -1.48 13.35
N SER A 517 -6.90 -1.16 12.78
CA SER A 517 -6.35 0.18 12.92
C SER A 517 -7.08 1.14 11.99
N TYR A 518 -7.71 2.15 12.58
CA TYR A 518 -8.55 3.13 11.87
C TYR A 518 -7.75 4.35 11.40
N LEU A 519 -6.58 4.58 11.99
CA LEU A 519 -5.82 5.82 11.87
C LEU A 519 -4.35 5.56 11.50
N ILE A 520 -3.70 4.63 12.22
CA ILE A 520 -2.31 4.23 11.97
C ILE A 520 -2.32 3.09 10.95
N ASN A 521 -2.03 3.40 9.68
CA ASN A 521 -1.98 2.39 8.61
C ASN A 521 -0.63 1.63 8.55
N ARG A 522 0.42 2.14 9.19
CA ARG A 522 1.79 1.61 9.17
C ARG A 522 1.89 0.16 9.68
N SER A 523 1.11 -0.20 10.69
CA SER A 523 1.09 -1.55 11.24
C SER A 523 -0.15 -1.86 12.05
N VAL A 524 -0.53 -3.14 12.06
CA VAL A 524 -1.55 -3.69 12.96
C VAL A 524 -0.93 -4.70 13.92
N SER A 525 -1.49 -4.81 15.12
CA SER A 525 -0.97 -5.67 16.18
C SER A 525 -2.06 -6.53 16.86
N ALA A 526 -1.62 -7.55 17.60
CA ALA A 526 -2.42 -8.33 18.53
C ALA A 526 -1.55 -8.79 19.71
N GLU A 527 -2.03 -8.64 20.95
CA GLU A 527 -1.42 -9.21 22.16
C GLU A 527 -2.22 -10.43 22.61
N VAL A 528 -1.56 -11.59 22.76
CA VAL A 528 -2.23 -12.85 23.11
C VAL A 528 -1.28 -13.79 23.87
N ASN A 529 -1.81 -14.60 24.79
CA ASN A 529 -1.05 -15.70 25.39
C ASN A 529 -1.17 -16.94 24.49
N LEU A 530 -0.04 -17.53 24.10
CA LEU A 530 0.01 -18.76 23.30
C LEU A 530 0.64 -19.90 24.11
N ASP A 531 0.12 -21.11 23.90
CA ASP A 531 0.69 -22.36 24.40
C ASP A 531 1.81 -22.87 23.47
N PRO A 532 2.62 -23.86 23.90
CA PRO A 532 3.58 -24.52 23.01
C PRO A 532 2.87 -25.19 21.84
N GLY A 533 3.28 -24.87 20.63
CA GLY A 533 2.60 -25.32 19.42
C GLY A 533 3.08 -24.60 18.17
N ARG A 534 2.59 -25.07 17.02
CA ARG A 534 2.78 -24.41 15.74
C ARG A 534 1.55 -23.57 15.40
N TYR A 535 1.80 -22.38 14.90
CA TYR A 535 0.77 -21.42 14.52
C TYR A 535 1.07 -20.85 13.14
N HIS A 536 0.01 -20.53 12.40
CA HIS A 536 0.04 -19.79 11.16
C HIS A 536 -0.57 -18.41 11.36
N VAL A 537 0.11 -17.37 10.87
CA VAL A 537 -0.42 -16.01 10.75
C VAL A 537 -0.82 -15.81 9.31
N LEU A 538 -2.13 -15.82 9.05
CA LEU A 538 -2.72 -15.60 7.74
C LEU A 538 -2.92 -14.10 7.56
N VAL A 539 -2.40 -13.56 6.46
CA VAL A 539 -2.40 -12.13 6.15
C VAL A 539 -3.47 -11.81 5.12
N LYS A 540 -4.17 -10.70 5.31
CA LYS A 540 -5.12 -10.11 4.36
C LYS A 540 -4.69 -8.65 4.16
N VAL A 541 -4.42 -8.25 2.92
CA VAL A 541 -4.10 -6.87 2.57
C VAL A 541 -5.17 -6.37 1.63
N THR A 542 -5.81 -5.25 1.96
CA THR A 542 -6.67 -4.51 1.03
C THR A 542 -5.83 -3.39 0.45
N ALA A 543 -5.84 -3.21 -0.87
CA ALA A 543 -5.20 -2.05 -1.51
C ALA A 543 -6.24 -1.08 -2.06
N TYR A 544 -5.91 0.21 -2.04
CA TYR A 544 -6.73 1.30 -2.60
C TYR A 544 -5.85 2.15 -3.51
N ARG A 545 -6.27 2.37 -4.76
CA ARG A 545 -5.54 3.22 -5.71
C ARG A 545 -5.90 4.69 -5.48
N ARG A 546 -4.90 5.58 -5.46
CA ARG A 546 -5.05 7.04 -5.32
C ARG A 546 -5.01 7.68 -6.71
N ASP A 547 -6.16 8.08 -7.24
CA ASP A 547 -6.32 8.63 -8.60
C ASP A 547 -5.51 9.92 -8.92
N HIS A 548 -4.91 10.55 -7.91
CA HIS A 548 -4.22 11.84 -8.01
C HIS A 548 -2.72 11.77 -7.66
N VAL A 549 -2.16 10.55 -7.53
CA VAL A 549 -0.77 10.31 -7.14
C VAL A 549 -0.04 9.58 -8.26
N GLU A 550 1.07 10.14 -8.73
CA GLU A 550 1.94 9.52 -9.73
C GLU A 550 2.62 8.25 -9.18
N SER A 551 2.95 7.32 -10.08
CA SER A 551 3.82 6.18 -9.75
C SER A 551 5.24 6.63 -9.40
N ALA A 552 5.99 5.80 -8.65
CA ALA A 552 7.37 6.13 -8.27
C ALA A 552 8.27 6.31 -9.53
N GLU A 553 8.01 5.52 -10.56
CA GLU A 553 8.64 5.60 -11.89
C GLU A 553 8.44 6.96 -12.56
N GLU A 554 7.21 7.49 -12.52
CA GLU A 554 6.85 8.80 -13.09
C GLU A 554 7.47 9.95 -12.29
N VAL A 555 7.38 9.91 -10.95
CA VAL A 555 8.01 10.93 -10.09
C VAL A 555 9.52 10.97 -10.30
N VAL A 556 10.20 9.82 -10.34
CA VAL A 556 11.65 9.73 -10.64
C VAL A 556 11.95 10.31 -12.01
N SER A 557 11.18 9.92 -13.04
CA SER A 557 11.37 10.40 -14.43
C SER A 557 11.18 11.91 -14.55
N ARG A 558 10.21 12.48 -13.83
CA ARG A 558 9.88 13.91 -13.81
C ARG A 558 10.91 14.74 -13.02
N LEU A 559 11.41 14.22 -11.90
CA LEU A 559 12.27 14.97 -10.98
C LEU A 559 13.77 14.78 -11.21
N ALA A 560 14.23 13.67 -11.80
CA ALA A 560 15.65 13.42 -12.04
C ALA A 560 16.41 14.55 -12.78
N PRO A 561 15.82 15.27 -13.75
CA PRO A 561 16.48 16.40 -14.41
C PRO A 561 16.55 17.69 -13.57
N ILE A 562 15.75 17.81 -12.50
CA ILE A 562 15.46 19.09 -11.82
C ILE A 562 15.88 19.08 -10.34
N LYS A 563 15.54 18.03 -9.58
CA LYS A 563 15.78 17.90 -8.13
C LYS A 563 16.76 16.76 -7.82
N ARG A 564 17.95 16.76 -8.45
CA ARG A 564 18.94 15.68 -8.29
C ARG A 564 19.31 15.38 -6.84
N GLU A 565 19.57 16.40 -6.03
CA GLU A 565 20.11 16.23 -4.67
C GLU A 565 19.06 15.62 -3.72
N LYS A 566 17.87 16.24 -3.64
CA LYS A 566 16.71 15.67 -2.94
C LYS A 566 16.34 14.26 -3.40
N LEU A 567 16.33 14.01 -4.72
CA LEU A 567 16.00 12.68 -5.26
C LEU A 567 17.03 11.61 -4.84
N VAL A 568 18.32 11.96 -4.77
CA VAL A 568 19.35 11.03 -4.26
C VAL A 568 19.17 10.75 -2.77
N GLN A 569 18.85 11.76 -1.95
CA GLN A 569 18.59 11.60 -0.52
C GLN A 569 17.36 10.70 -0.27
N ILE A 570 16.21 11.05 -0.87
CA ILE A 570 14.93 10.35 -0.69
C ILE A 570 14.96 8.97 -1.35
N GLY A 571 15.56 8.85 -2.55
CA GLY A 571 15.73 7.58 -3.26
C GLY A 571 16.65 6.59 -2.52
N LEU A 572 17.67 7.07 -1.80
CA LEU A 572 18.49 6.20 -0.94
C LEU A 572 17.66 5.63 0.21
N SER A 573 16.80 6.45 0.84
CA SER A 573 15.84 6.02 1.85
C SER A 573 14.82 5.00 1.29
N TYR A 574 14.35 5.20 0.06
CA TYR A 574 13.45 4.28 -0.64
C TYR A 574 14.11 2.92 -0.88
N ASP A 575 15.30 2.90 -1.49
CA ASP A 575 16.03 1.68 -1.82
C ASP A 575 16.40 0.87 -0.56
N LEU A 576 16.78 1.55 0.54
CA LEU A 576 17.14 0.92 1.81
C LEU A 576 15.94 0.36 2.57
N ALA A 577 14.73 0.84 2.29
CA ALA A 577 13.48 0.24 2.77
C ALA A 577 13.08 -0.95 1.90
N HIS A 578 12.98 -0.74 0.58
CA HIS A 578 12.54 -1.75 -0.38
C HIS A 578 13.52 -2.92 -0.52
N ALA A 579 14.79 -2.75 -0.16
CA ALA A 579 15.73 -3.86 0.05
C ALA A 579 15.19 -4.96 1.00
N LYS A 580 14.29 -4.63 1.94
CA LYS A 580 13.61 -5.61 2.82
C LYS A 580 12.61 -6.50 2.08
N GLY A 581 12.03 -6.01 0.98
CA GLY A 581 11.13 -6.74 0.10
C GLY A 581 11.81 -7.52 -1.02
N LEU A 582 13.14 -7.40 -1.19
CA LEU A 582 13.90 -8.17 -2.20
C LEU A 582 14.00 -9.65 -1.78
N VAL A 583 12.90 -10.38 -1.94
CA VAL A 583 12.88 -11.82 -1.73
C VAL A 583 13.56 -12.51 -2.88
N VAL A 584 14.87 -12.73 -2.71
CA VAL A 584 15.61 -13.70 -3.51
C VAL A 584 15.06 -15.08 -3.18
N GLU A 585 14.25 -15.57 -4.10
CA GLU A 585 13.78 -16.93 -4.23
C GLU A 585 14.89 -17.93 -3.87
N THR A 586 14.59 -18.88 -2.97
CA THR A 586 15.56 -19.93 -2.62
C THR A 586 15.87 -20.79 -3.85
N GLU A 587 17.04 -21.40 -3.94
CA GLU A 587 17.39 -22.25 -5.11
C GLU A 587 16.38 -23.39 -5.32
N GLN A 588 15.71 -23.87 -4.27
CA GLN A 588 14.60 -24.84 -4.36
C GLN A 588 13.33 -24.23 -4.97
N GLU A 589 12.89 -23.05 -4.51
CA GLU A 589 11.75 -22.33 -5.11
C GLU A 589 12.04 -21.96 -6.58
N LYS A 590 13.28 -21.57 -6.88
CA LYS A 590 13.74 -21.16 -8.22
C LYS A 590 13.77 -22.33 -9.19
N GLN A 591 14.32 -23.47 -8.78
CA GLN A 591 14.24 -24.72 -9.55
C GLN A 591 12.77 -25.10 -9.80
N ALA A 592 11.92 -25.03 -8.78
CA ALA A 592 10.48 -25.30 -8.92
C ALA A 592 9.76 -24.30 -9.85
N ARG A 593 10.16 -23.01 -9.88
CA ARG A 593 9.64 -22.02 -10.84
C ARG A 593 10.11 -22.30 -12.26
N GLU A 594 11.40 -22.56 -12.46
CA GLU A 594 11.99 -22.84 -13.78
C GLU A 594 11.40 -24.12 -14.39
N GLU A 595 11.22 -25.18 -13.59
CA GLU A 595 10.52 -26.39 -14.00
C GLU A 595 9.04 -26.13 -14.34
N ARG A 596 8.34 -25.29 -13.54
CA ARG A 596 6.96 -24.88 -13.82
C ARG A 596 6.84 -24.06 -15.11
N GLU A 597 7.73 -23.11 -15.36
CA GLU A 597 7.75 -22.35 -16.62
C GLU A 597 7.99 -23.27 -17.81
N LEU A 598 8.90 -24.24 -17.68
CA LEU A 598 9.13 -25.26 -18.69
C LEU A 598 7.89 -26.15 -18.90
N ARG A 599 7.20 -26.56 -17.83
CA ARG A 599 5.95 -27.35 -17.87
C ARG A 599 4.81 -26.56 -18.53
N ARG A 600 4.67 -25.27 -18.20
CA ARG A 600 3.66 -24.36 -18.79
C ARG A 600 3.93 -24.11 -20.27
N ARG A 601 5.16 -23.76 -20.65
CA ARG A 601 5.56 -23.59 -22.07
C ARG A 601 5.34 -24.87 -22.88
N LYS A 602 5.60 -26.05 -22.31
CA LYS A 602 5.29 -27.36 -22.93
C LYS A 602 3.77 -27.55 -23.11
N LEU A 603 2.95 -27.19 -22.13
CA LEU A 603 1.48 -27.30 -22.19
C LEU A 603 0.88 -26.32 -23.22
N GLU A 604 1.30 -25.06 -23.21
CA GLU A 604 0.91 -24.02 -24.17
C GLU A 604 1.27 -24.44 -25.60
N ARG A 605 2.51 -24.91 -25.82
CA ARG A 605 2.96 -25.45 -27.12
C ARG A 605 2.17 -26.69 -27.54
N ARG A 606 1.66 -27.50 -26.61
CA ARG A 606 0.77 -28.63 -26.90
C ARG A 606 -0.62 -28.16 -27.31
N LYS A 607 -1.24 -27.24 -26.56
CA LYS A 607 -2.54 -26.63 -26.90
C LYS A 607 -2.50 -25.98 -28.28
N LEU A 608 -1.49 -25.16 -28.55
CA LEU A 608 -1.31 -24.50 -29.85
C LEU A 608 -1.15 -25.51 -31.01
N ARG A 609 -0.45 -26.63 -30.79
CA ARG A 609 -0.34 -27.73 -31.76
C ARG A 609 -1.68 -28.43 -31.99
N GLU A 610 -2.45 -28.68 -30.93
CA GLU A 610 -3.79 -29.30 -31.02
C GLU A 610 -4.80 -28.36 -31.73
N GLU A 611 -4.78 -27.06 -31.42
CA GLU A 611 -5.58 -26.03 -32.11
C GLU A 611 -5.20 -25.90 -33.59
N THR A 612 -3.90 -25.83 -33.90
CA THR A 612 -3.41 -25.80 -35.28
C THR A 612 -3.82 -27.06 -36.04
N LYS A 613 -3.74 -28.24 -35.42
CA LYS A 613 -4.20 -29.51 -36.00
C LYS A 613 -5.71 -29.52 -36.25
N ARG A 614 -6.50 -29.00 -35.30
CA ARG A 614 -7.97 -28.84 -35.46
C ARG A 614 -8.31 -27.86 -36.59
N ARG A 615 -7.56 -26.75 -36.73
CA ARG A 615 -7.75 -25.78 -37.83
C ARG A 615 -7.45 -26.41 -39.19
N LEU A 616 -6.28 -27.04 -39.35
CA LEU A 616 -5.91 -27.76 -40.57
C LEU A 616 -6.90 -28.89 -40.91
N GLN A 617 -7.43 -29.59 -39.90
CA GLN A 617 -8.45 -30.62 -40.10
C GLN A 617 -9.79 -30.03 -40.57
N LYS A 618 -10.24 -28.89 -40.01
CA LYS A 618 -11.41 -28.15 -40.51
C LYS A 618 -11.20 -27.69 -41.95
N GLU A 619 -10.05 -27.10 -42.27
CA GLU A 619 -9.69 -26.66 -43.63
C GLU A 619 -9.68 -27.82 -44.63
N TRP A 620 -9.14 -28.98 -44.25
CA TRP A 620 -9.15 -30.19 -45.09
C TRP A 620 -10.56 -30.73 -45.34
N ILE A 621 -11.41 -30.78 -44.30
CA ILE A 621 -12.83 -31.16 -44.43
C ILE A 621 -13.55 -30.18 -45.36
N ARG A 622 -13.35 -28.87 -45.17
CA ARG A 622 -13.95 -27.80 -45.99
C ARG A 622 -13.51 -27.91 -47.45
N GLY A 623 -12.23 -28.18 -47.71
CA GLY A 623 -11.70 -28.44 -49.04
C GLY A 623 -12.32 -29.67 -49.72
N ARG A 624 -12.47 -30.78 -48.99
CA ARG A 624 -13.17 -31.99 -49.49
C ARG A 624 -14.64 -31.72 -49.80
N LYS A 625 -15.36 -31.02 -48.92
CA LYS A 625 -16.75 -30.63 -49.14
C LYS A 625 -16.89 -29.72 -50.38
N MET A 626 -15.99 -28.74 -50.57
CA MET A 626 -15.95 -27.87 -51.76
C MET A 626 -15.72 -28.65 -53.06
N ALA A 627 -14.79 -29.62 -53.04
CA ALA A 627 -14.52 -30.47 -54.21
C ALA A 627 -15.78 -31.29 -54.60
N ALA A 628 -16.40 -31.96 -53.64
CA ALA A 628 -17.63 -32.72 -53.86
C ALA A 628 -18.81 -31.84 -54.35
N ARG A 629 -18.90 -30.59 -53.89
CA ARG A 629 -19.94 -29.64 -54.37
C ARG A 629 -19.69 -29.20 -55.81
N LYS A 630 -18.42 -28.98 -56.21
CA LYS A 630 -18.04 -28.74 -57.61
C LYS A 630 -18.35 -29.94 -58.51
N GLU A 631 -18.10 -31.15 -58.03
CA GLU A 631 -18.37 -32.40 -58.75
C GLU A 631 -19.88 -32.56 -59.00
N ARG A 632 -20.72 -32.45 -57.95
CA ARG A 632 -22.20 -32.43 -58.10
C ARG A 632 -22.71 -31.33 -59.03
N ALA A 633 -22.09 -30.15 -59.02
CA ALA A 633 -22.45 -29.05 -59.92
C ALA A 633 -22.09 -29.35 -61.38
N ALA A 634 -20.99 -30.06 -61.63
CA ALA A 634 -20.63 -30.55 -62.95
C ALA A 634 -21.60 -31.66 -63.42
N GLU A 635 -21.93 -32.62 -62.55
CA GLU A 635 -22.93 -33.67 -62.84
C GLU A 635 -24.31 -33.09 -63.17
N ARG A 636 -24.77 -32.08 -62.42
CA ARG A 636 -26.03 -31.34 -62.70
C ARG A 636 -25.99 -30.63 -64.06
N ARG A 637 -24.86 -30.03 -64.44
CA ARG A 637 -24.67 -29.44 -65.78
C ARG A 637 -24.74 -30.48 -66.90
N VAL A 638 -24.20 -31.69 -66.67
CA VAL A 638 -24.31 -32.81 -67.63
C VAL A 638 -25.73 -33.37 -67.72
N THR A 639 -26.48 -33.44 -66.62
CA THR A 639 -27.87 -33.92 -66.64
C THR A 639 -28.84 -32.91 -67.28
N MET A 640 -28.68 -31.61 -67.01
CA MET A 640 -29.49 -30.57 -67.69
C MET A 640 -29.22 -30.48 -69.21
N SER A 641 -28.02 -30.86 -69.67
CA SER A 641 -27.70 -30.95 -71.10
C SER A 641 -28.48 -32.03 -71.87
N ASN A 642 -29.03 -33.04 -71.18
CA ASN A 642 -29.68 -34.21 -71.81
C ASN A 642 -31.20 -34.29 -71.53
N GLY A 643 -31.78 -33.26 -70.90
CA GLY A 643 -33.14 -33.29 -70.33
C GLY A 643 -34.26 -32.64 -71.14
N SER A 644 -34.07 -32.35 -72.44
CA SER A 644 -35.06 -31.62 -73.24
C SER A 644 -35.48 -32.38 -74.51
N LEU A 645 -36.44 -33.31 -74.38
CA LEU A 645 -37.33 -33.76 -75.47
C LEU A 645 -38.56 -34.51 -74.91
N ASN A 646 -39.73 -34.25 -75.50
CA ASN A 646 -41.05 -34.88 -75.29
C ASN A 646 -41.80 -34.63 -73.95
N GLN A 647 -42.65 -33.60 -73.98
CA GLN A 647 -43.89 -33.57 -73.19
C GLN A 647 -44.92 -34.56 -73.76
N LYS A 648 -45.57 -35.35 -72.89
CA LYS A 648 -46.97 -35.80 -73.05
C LYS A 648 -47.55 -36.31 -71.72
N GLN A 649 -48.66 -35.72 -71.30
CA GLN A 649 -49.56 -36.16 -70.22
C GLN A 649 -50.24 -37.53 -70.55
N PRO A 650 -50.89 -38.27 -69.61
CA PRO A 650 -51.70 -37.72 -68.49
C PRO A 650 -51.75 -38.49 -67.13
N ASP A 651 -52.38 -37.81 -66.14
CA ASP A 651 -53.19 -38.28 -65.00
C ASP A 651 -52.95 -39.63 -64.29
N LYS A 652 -52.67 -39.58 -62.97
CA LYS A 652 -53.68 -39.82 -61.88
C LYS A 652 -53.10 -39.72 -60.45
N ARG A 653 -54.01 -39.52 -59.48
CA ARG A 653 -53.79 -39.42 -58.02
C ARG A 653 -53.36 -40.75 -57.36
N ALA A 654 -52.44 -40.68 -56.40
CA ALA A 654 -52.48 -41.36 -55.09
C ALA A 654 -51.36 -40.76 -54.20
N THR A 655 -51.66 -40.00 -53.14
CA THR A 655 -52.02 -40.39 -51.75
C THR A 655 -50.81 -40.34 -50.81
N GLU A 656 -51.02 -39.70 -49.66
CA GLU A 656 -50.05 -39.41 -48.59
C GLU A 656 -49.50 -40.67 -47.91
N GLN A 657 -48.35 -40.56 -47.24
CA GLN A 657 -48.33 -40.64 -45.76
C GLN A 657 -47.01 -40.14 -45.15
N ILE A 658 -47.13 -39.62 -43.93
CA ILE A 658 -46.11 -38.94 -43.13
C ILE A 658 -45.82 -39.80 -41.88
N PHE A 659 -44.53 -39.98 -41.55
CA PHE A 659 -43.85 -40.12 -40.24
C PHE A 659 -44.66 -40.56 -38.97
N PRO A 660 -44.08 -41.34 -38.01
CA PRO A 660 -42.94 -40.82 -37.23
C PRO A 660 -41.94 -41.79 -36.54
N ASP A 661 -40.82 -41.17 -36.13
CA ASP A 661 -39.99 -41.29 -34.90
C ASP A 661 -39.69 -42.63 -34.18
N GLY A 662 -38.41 -42.75 -33.79
CA GLY A 662 -37.90 -43.60 -32.71
C GLY A 662 -36.53 -43.08 -32.20
N PRO A 663 -36.33 -42.85 -30.89
CA PRO A 663 -35.11 -42.22 -30.35
C PRO A 663 -34.01 -43.22 -29.98
N VAL A 664 -32.77 -42.75 -29.86
CA VAL A 664 -31.63 -43.55 -29.36
C VAL A 664 -30.90 -42.83 -28.22
N GLN A 665 -30.79 -43.52 -27.07
CA GLN A 665 -30.00 -43.11 -25.91
C GLN A 665 -28.62 -43.80 -25.87
N SER A 666 -27.76 -43.34 -24.97
CA SER A 666 -26.33 -43.66 -24.84
C SER A 666 -26.03 -45.06 -24.26
N PRO A 667 -24.80 -45.60 -24.42
CA PRO A 667 -24.47 -47.00 -24.09
C PRO A 667 -23.91 -47.21 -22.68
N ALA A 668 -24.07 -48.43 -22.15
CA ALA A 668 -23.33 -48.93 -20.99
C ALA A 668 -23.10 -50.46 -21.06
N ASP A 669 -21.88 -50.84 -20.68
CA ASP A 669 -21.21 -52.15 -20.59
C ASP A 669 -22.03 -53.41 -20.25
N LEU A 670 -21.59 -54.57 -20.77
CA LEU A 670 -21.06 -55.68 -19.93
C LEU A 670 -20.47 -56.87 -20.72
N ALA A 671 -19.36 -57.39 -20.19
CA ALA A 671 -18.83 -58.77 -20.26
C ALA A 671 -18.56 -59.43 -21.64
N GLY A 672 -17.38 -60.08 -21.76
CA GLY A 672 -16.99 -60.86 -22.94
C GLY A 672 -16.86 -62.37 -22.68
N ALA A 673 -16.71 -63.13 -23.75
CA ALA A 673 -16.20 -64.51 -23.74
C ALA A 673 -15.60 -64.87 -25.11
N SER A 674 -14.64 -65.80 -25.10
CA SER A 674 -13.92 -66.30 -26.27
C SER A 674 -14.70 -67.40 -27.01
N THR A 675 -14.63 -67.48 -28.36
CA THR A 675 -13.99 -68.62 -29.08
C THR A 675 -14.18 -68.60 -30.62
N ASN A 676 -13.06 -68.79 -31.34
CA ASN A 676 -12.82 -69.46 -32.63
C ASN A 676 -13.83 -69.44 -33.81
N GLY A 677 -13.32 -69.00 -34.99
CA GLY A 677 -13.34 -69.85 -36.20
C GLY A 677 -13.82 -69.23 -37.53
N PHE A 678 -12.89 -69.04 -38.48
CA PHE A 678 -12.97 -69.18 -39.96
C PHE A 678 -14.35 -69.13 -40.68
N ASP A 679 -14.56 -68.48 -41.84
CA ASP A 679 -13.66 -67.87 -42.84
C ASP A 679 -14.51 -66.98 -43.80
N THR A 680 -13.95 -65.91 -44.41
CA THR A 680 -14.23 -65.40 -45.79
C THR A 680 -13.75 -63.95 -46.05
N ARG A 681 -12.86 -63.83 -47.06
CA ARG A 681 -12.50 -62.71 -47.98
C ARG A 681 -12.81 -61.24 -47.61
N PRO A 682 -11.81 -60.33 -47.70
CA PRO A 682 -11.98 -58.91 -47.34
C PRO A 682 -12.55 -58.03 -48.46
N VAL A 683 -13.37 -57.06 -48.07
CA VAL A 683 -13.68 -55.85 -48.87
C VAL A 683 -12.93 -54.68 -48.23
N GLN A 684 -12.19 -53.91 -49.06
CA GLN A 684 -11.44 -52.75 -48.59
C GLN A 684 -12.37 -51.60 -48.22
N ASN A 685 -12.28 -51.10 -46.98
CA ASN A 685 -12.73 -49.76 -46.62
C ASN A 685 -11.52 -48.93 -46.20
N SER A 686 -11.41 -47.72 -46.76
CA SER A 686 -10.22 -46.88 -46.69
C SER A 686 -10.12 -46.10 -45.38
N SER A 687 -8.96 -46.20 -44.73
CA SER A 687 -8.64 -45.48 -43.49
C SER A 687 -8.24 -44.02 -43.73
N VAL A 688 -8.55 -43.15 -42.77
CA VAL A 688 -8.10 -41.75 -42.73
C VAL A 688 -6.56 -41.67 -42.64
N PRO A 689 -5.86 -40.85 -43.45
CA PRO A 689 -4.43 -40.67 -43.31
C PRO A 689 -4.08 -39.81 -42.09
N THR A 690 -3.05 -40.21 -41.34
CA THR A 690 -2.55 -39.43 -40.20
C THR A 690 -1.61 -38.33 -40.69
N ILE A 691 -1.98 -37.08 -40.47
CA ILE A 691 -1.12 -35.92 -40.80
C ILE A 691 -0.04 -35.78 -39.72
N ASN A 692 1.19 -36.08 -40.09
CA ASN A 692 2.39 -35.81 -39.28
C ASN A 692 3.02 -34.48 -39.71
N LEU A 693 3.35 -33.63 -38.75
CA LEU A 693 4.17 -32.43 -38.97
C LEU A 693 5.66 -32.81 -38.85
N PRO A 694 6.58 -32.16 -39.59
CA PRO A 694 8.00 -32.47 -39.50
C PRO A 694 8.56 -32.19 -38.10
N GLU A 695 9.47 -33.05 -37.64
CA GLU A 695 10.36 -32.73 -36.51
C GLU A 695 11.49 -31.85 -37.02
N ASP A 696 11.64 -30.66 -36.42
CA ASP A 696 12.69 -29.71 -36.78
C ASP A 696 13.91 -29.91 -35.87
N HIS A 697 15.02 -30.33 -36.47
CA HIS A 697 16.30 -30.50 -35.77
C HIS A 697 16.98 -29.13 -35.59
N GLY A 698 17.36 -28.81 -34.35
CA GLY A 698 17.98 -27.52 -34.04
C GLY A 698 19.29 -27.28 -34.80
N SER A 699 19.37 -26.15 -35.51
CA SER A 699 20.60 -25.62 -36.08
C SER A 699 20.72 -24.13 -35.77
N ASN A 700 21.78 -23.75 -35.05
CA ASN A 700 22.10 -22.37 -34.76
C ASN A 700 22.65 -21.68 -36.01
N HIS A 701 21.98 -20.64 -36.51
CA HIS A 701 22.66 -19.62 -37.31
C HIS A 701 22.18 -18.20 -37.00
N VAL A 702 23.10 -17.43 -36.43
CA VAL A 702 23.01 -15.97 -36.28
C VAL A 702 23.12 -15.32 -37.67
N ARG A 703 22.23 -14.38 -38.00
CA ARG A 703 22.57 -13.28 -38.92
C ARG A 703 21.71 -12.03 -38.72
N GLN A 704 22.38 -10.89 -38.80
CA GLN A 704 21.82 -9.55 -38.62
C GLN A 704 20.85 -9.18 -39.75
N ARG A 705 19.94 -8.23 -39.48
CA ARG A 705 19.31 -7.41 -40.52
C ARG A 705 19.54 -5.93 -40.22
N SER A 706 20.24 -5.28 -41.15
CA SER A 706 20.35 -3.82 -41.25
C SER A 706 19.03 -3.22 -41.74
N ARG A 707 18.80 -1.95 -41.39
CA ARG A 707 17.79 -1.09 -42.02
C ARG A 707 18.20 -0.80 -43.46
N GLU A 708 17.21 -0.73 -44.35
CA GLU A 708 17.27 0.20 -45.48
C GLU A 708 15.86 0.66 -45.86
N THR A 709 15.76 1.94 -46.23
CA THR A 709 14.55 2.69 -46.54
C THR A 709 14.56 3.13 -48.00
N LEU A 710 13.39 3.30 -48.64
CA LEU A 710 13.02 4.39 -49.59
C LEU A 710 11.62 4.07 -50.21
N ARG A 711 10.61 4.90 -49.95
CA ARG A 711 9.93 5.85 -50.88
C ARG A 711 9.07 5.18 -51.98
N SER A 712 7.75 5.41 -52.01
CA SER A 712 7.05 6.58 -52.63
C SER A 712 7.17 6.54 -54.16
N SER A 713 6.13 6.64 -55.00
CA SER A 713 4.82 7.34 -55.01
C SER A 713 3.89 6.64 -56.06
N LEU A 714 2.66 7.04 -56.45
CA LEU A 714 1.95 8.33 -56.55
C LEU A 714 0.43 8.05 -56.81
N ASP A 715 -0.44 9.05 -56.63
CA ASP A 715 -1.90 9.00 -56.87
C ASP A 715 -2.35 8.76 -58.32
N THR A 716 -3.64 8.40 -58.53
CA THR A 716 -4.61 9.27 -59.23
C THR A 716 -6.06 8.75 -59.06
N THR A 717 -6.98 9.67 -58.80
CA THR A 717 -8.44 9.51 -58.66
C THR A 717 -9.21 9.58 -60.00
N VAL A 718 -10.29 8.80 -60.18
CA VAL A 718 -11.52 9.22 -60.91
C VAL A 718 -12.74 8.51 -60.30
N SER A 719 -13.89 9.19 -60.28
CA SER A 719 -15.20 8.65 -59.87
C SER A 719 -16.21 8.73 -61.03
N MET A 720 -17.32 7.98 -60.88
CA MET A 720 -18.65 8.14 -61.49
C MET A 720 -19.13 7.18 -62.61
N THR A 721 -19.92 6.19 -62.15
CA THR A 721 -21.33 5.91 -62.53
C THR A 721 -21.75 5.00 -63.71
N HIS A 722 -22.92 4.39 -63.46
CA HIS A 722 -23.95 3.85 -64.36
C HIS A 722 -23.85 2.40 -64.91
N SER A 723 -24.35 1.47 -64.09
CA SER A 723 -25.55 0.66 -64.36
C SER A 723 -25.82 0.15 -65.80
N VAL A 724 -25.77 -1.18 -65.96
CA VAL A 724 -26.80 -1.94 -66.70
C VAL A 724 -27.13 -3.22 -65.94
N TYR A 725 -28.41 -3.43 -65.61
CA TYR A 725 -28.96 -4.71 -65.15
C TYR A 725 -29.33 -5.58 -66.36
N TYR A 726 -29.05 -6.89 -66.34
CA TYR A 726 -29.98 -7.91 -66.84
C TYR A 726 -29.61 -9.34 -66.34
N SER A 727 -30.55 -9.95 -65.62
CA SER A 727 -30.79 -11.40 -65.45
C SER A 727 -29.62 -12.41 -65.33
N GLU A 728 -29.30 -12.81 -64.10
CA GLU A 728 -28.86 -14.20 -63.77
C GLU A 728 -29.89 -14.90 -62.85
N GLN A 729 -31.18 -14.78 -63.19
CA GLN A 729 -32.29 -15.29 -62.38
C GLN A 729 -32.72 -16.72 -62.78
N GLU A 730 -31.75 -17.54 -63.22
CA GLU A 730 -31.97 -18.88 -63.81
C GLU A 730 -30.99 -19.96 -63.30
N LEU A 731 -30.26 -19.70 -62.20
CA LEU A 731 -29.28 -20.64 -61.60
C LEU A 731 -29.49 -20.88 -60.09
N LEU A 732 -30.72 -20.70 -59.59
CA LEU A 732 -31.04 -20.72 -58.16
C LEU A 732 -32.07 -21.80 -57.73
N GLU A 733 -32.31 -22.82 -58.56
CA GLU A 733 -33.01 -24.03 -58.11
C GLU A 733 -32.02 -25.09 -57.57
N GLY A 734 -32.18 -25.45 -56.29
CA GLY A 734 -31.43 -26.54 -55.64
C GLY A 734 -30.14 -26.14 -54.91
N PHE A 735 -30.07 -24.92 -54.37
CA PHE A 735 -28.98 -24.48 -53.49
C PHE A 735 -29.23 -24.92 -52.03
N GLU A 736 -28.66 -26.06 -51.63
CA GLU A 736 -28.57 -26.43 -50.21
C GLU A 736 -27.46 -25.61 -49.53
N PHE A 737 -27.80 -24.94 -48.43
CA PHE A 737 -26.88 -24.17 -47.60
C PHE A 737 -26.18 -25.12 -46.59
N ASP A 738 -24.86 -25.27 -46.71
CA ASP A 738 -24.05 -26.03 -45.75
C ASP A 738 -23.31 -25.06 -44.83
N SER A 739 -23.67 -25.04 -43.55
CA SER A 739 -23.15 -24.13 -42.54
C SER A 739 -21.63 -24.21 -42.34
N ASP A 740 -20.98 -25.34 -42.69
CA ASP A 740 -19.52 -25.47 -42.60
C ASP A 740 -18.80 -24.92 -43.84
N LEU A 741 -19.53 -24.72 -44.94
CA LEU A 741 -19.01 -24.28 -46.24
C LEU A 741 -19.31 -22.82 -46.54
N ASP A 742 -20.56 -22.41 -46.35
CA ASP A 742 -21.13 -21.16 -46.90
C ASP A 742 -21.10 -19.99 -45.92
N MET A 743 -20.81 -20.23 -44.63
CA MET A 743 -20.38 -19.16 -43.75
C MET A 743 -18.97 -18.69 -44.15
N PRO A 744 -18.70 -17.37 -44.22
CA PRO A 744 -17.32 -16.90 -44.36
C PRO A 744 -16.46 -17.49 -43.23
N PRO A 745 -15.18 -17.82 -43.46
CA PRO A 745 -14.29 -18.11 -42.33
C PRO A 745 -14.34 -16.92 -41.37
N GLU A 746 -14.41 -17.20 -40.06
CA GLU A 746 -14.11 -16.17 -39.07
C GLU A 746 -12.71 -15.66 -39.37
N GLU A 747 -12.62 -14.39 -39.78
CA GLU A 747 -11.33 -13.73 -39.91
C GLU A 747 -10.72 -13.72 -38.50
N HIS A 748 -9.61 -14.45 -38.33
CA HIS A 748 -8.78 -14.25 -37.16
C HIS A 748 -8.34 -12.79 -37.20
N GLU A 749 -8.86 -11.97 -36.28
CA GLU A 749 -8.34 -10.63 -36.07
C GLU A 749 -6.84 -10.74 -35.75
N GLU A 750 -5.99 -10.37 -36.71
CA GLU A 750 -4.70 -9.81 -36.37
C GLU A 750 -4.99 -8.64 -35.43
N THR A 751 -4.50 -8.73 -34.19
CA THR A 751 -4.71 -7.72 -33.15
C THR A 751 -4.12 -6.37 -33.57
N LYS A 752 -4.89 -5.59 -34.33
CA LYS A 752 -4.75 -4.15 -34.43
C LYS A 752 -5.23 -3.58 -33.12
N ALA A 753 -4.36 -2.84 -32.44
CA ALA A 753 -4.76 -2.08 -31.26
C ALA A 753 -5.99 -1.21 -31.63
N PRO A 754 -7.07 -1.22 -30.83
CA PRO A 754 -8.25 -0.44 -31.14
C PRO A 754 -7.89 1.05 -31.18
N PRO A 755 -8.47 1.84 -32.11
CA PRO A 755 -8.34 3.28 -32.05
C PRO A 755 -8.93 3.77 -30.72
N ALA A 756 -8.23 4.69 -30.06
CA ALA A 756 -8.59 5.16 -28.73
C ALA A 756 -10.06 5.58 -28.66
N ALA A 757 -10.87 4.82 -27.92
CA ALA A 757 -12.25 5.17 -27.69
C ALA A 757 -12.28 6.47 -26.86
N SER A 758 -12.92 7.52 -27.38
CA SER A 758 -13.13 8.75 -26.64
C SER A 758 -13.95 8.44 -25.40
N SER A 759 -13.33 8.48 -24.21
CA SER A 759 -14.01 8.19 -22.96
C SER A 759 -15.09 9.23 -22.68
N CYS A 760 -16.32 8.79 -22.38
CA CYS A 760 -17.36 9.67 -21.84
C CYS A 760 -17.13 10.06 -20.36
N CYS A 761 -15.97 9.74 -19.79
CA CYS A 761 -15.56 10.07 -18.43
C CYS A 761 -14.12 10.62 -18.44
N PRO A 762 -13.89 11.94 -18.26
CA PRO A 762 -12.54 12.45 -18.04
C PRO A 762 -12.11 12.12 -16.61
N GLY A 763 -11.19 11.15 -16.46
CA GLY A 763 -10.59 10.83 -15.15
C GLY A 763 -10.19 9.37 -14.90
N ALA A 764 -10.61 8.41 -15.72
CA ALA A 764 -10.21 7.01 -15.53
C ALA A 764 -8.76 6.79 -16.02
N SER A 765 -7.83 6.46 -15.11
CA SER A 765 -6.53 5.91 -15.50
C SER A 765 -6.74 4.64 -16.33
N THR A 766 -5.94 4.50 -17.39
CA THR A 766 -5.93 3.33 -18.28
C THR A 766 -5.04 2.19 -17.80
N ASP A 767 -4.37 2.35 -16.65
CA ASP A 767 -3.29 1.44 -16.23
C ASP A 767 -3.84 0.21 -15.49
N PRO A 768 -3.24 -0.97 -15.69
CA PRO A 768 -3.66 -2.18 -15.00
C PRO A 768 -3.32 -2.12 -13.52
N TRP A 769 -4.19 -2.71 -12.70
CA TRP A 769 -4.00 -2.96 -11.28
C TRP A 769 -2.66 -3.66 -11.01
N ASN A 770 -1.79 -3.01 -10.25
CA ASN A 770 -0.44 -3.46 -9.91
C ASN A 770 -0.12 -3.23 -8.42
N ALA A 771 -1.08 -3.50 -7.54
CA ALA A 771 -0.92 -3.30 -6.10
C ALA A 771 0.09 -4.31 -5.50
N VAL A 772 1.26 -3.83 -5.07
CA VAL A 772 2.32 -4.66 -4.48
C VAL A 772 2.77 -4.09 -3.13
N CYS A 773 2.56 -4.87 -2.07
CA CYS A 773 2.88 -4.48 -0.70
C CYS A 773 4.12 -5.24 -0.18
N VAL A 774 5.00 -4.55 0.54
CA VAL A 774 6.13 -5.15 1.26
C VAL A 774 5.76 -5.18 2.73
N VAL A 775 5.61 -6.38 3.29
CA VAL A 775 5.15 -6.60 4.67
C VAL A 775 6.19 -7.32 5.52
N GLY A 776 6.30 -6.92 6.78
CA GLY A 776 7.14 -7.52 7.79
C GLY A 776 6.31 -8.00 8.96
N LEU A 777 6.43 -9.28 9.33
CA LEU A 777 5.92 -9.77 10.59
C LEU A 777 7.02 -9.68 11.66
N ARG A 778 6.70 -9.07 12.79
CA ARG A 778 7.52 -9.01 14.00
C ARG A 778 6.75 -9.71 15.13
N VAL A 779 7.40 -10.60 15.84
CA VAL A 779 6.85 -11.35 16.96
C VAL A 779 7.73 -11.12 18.18
N TYR A 780 7.20 -10.43 19.19
CA TYR A 780 7.85 -10.27 20.49
C TYR A 780 7.36 -11.38 21.43
N SER A 781 8.28 -12.10 22.05
CA SER A 781 7.95 -13.16 23.02
C SER A 781 9.04 -13.30 24.08
N LYS A 782 8.66 -13.83 25.24
CA LYS A 782 9.60 -14.28 26.28
C LYS A 782 10.20 -15.66 25.96
N ASP A 783 9.69 -16.35 24.96
CA ASP A 783 10.27 -17.58 24.41
C ASP A 783 11.50 -17.28 23.53
N GLN A 784 12.69 -17.57 24.04
CA GLN A 784 13.96 -17.38 23.34
C GLN A 784 14.20 -18.35 22.18
N GLN A 785 13.44 -19.45 22.10
CA GLN A 785 13.57 -20.47 21.05
C GLN A 785 12.52 -20.31 19.94
N LEU A 786 11.58 -19.37 20.07
CA LEU A 786 10.57 -19.08 19.06
C LEU A 786 11.22 -18.87 17.70
N SER A 787 10.65 -19.53 16.69
CA SER A 787 11.13 -19.43 15.31
C SER A 787 10.03 -19.04 14.35
N LEU A 788 10.41 -18.32 13.28
CA LEU A 788 9.52 -17.73 12.29
C LEU A 788 9.99 -18.10 10.88
N ALA A 789 9.05 -18.45 9.99
CA ALA A 789 9.32 -18.72 8.58
C ALA A 789 8.16 -18.21 7.70
N VAL A 790 8.47 -17.61 6.55
CA VAL A 790 7.49 -17.36 5.49
C VAL A 790 7.20 -18.67 4.77
N VAL A 791 5.91 -19.01 4.62
CA VAL A 791 5.42 -20.18 3.90
C VAL A 791 4.67 -19.72 2.67
N ARG A 792 5.20 -20.07 1.50
CA ARG A 792 4.60 -19.83 0.19
C ARG A 792 4.05 -21.16 -0.33
N PRO A 793 2.74 -21.29 -0.58
CA PRO A 793 2.18 -22.53 -1.11
C PRO A 793 2.65 -22.77 -2.54
N VAL A 794 2.77 -24.03 -2.91
CA VAL A 794 3.14 -24.44 -4.26
C VAL A 794 1.90 -24.34 -5.16
N PRO A 795 1.91 -23.57 -6.27
CA PRO A 795 0.76 -23.41 -7.17
C PRO A 795 0.35 -24.66 -7.99
N GLU A 796 0.66 -25.86 -7.50
CA GLU A 796 0.05 -27.11 -8.00
C GLU A 796 -1.10 -27.59 -7.09
N ASP A 797 -1.14 -27.11 -5.84
CA ASP A 797 -2.35 -27.15 -5.04
C ASP A 797 -3.16 -25.87 -5.36
N ASP A 798 -4.33 -26.02 -5.97
CA ASP A 798 -5.38 -24.98 -5.98
C ASP A 798 -5.95 -24.84 -4.56
N VAL A 799 -5.11 -24.40 -3.62
CA VAL A 799 -5.58 -23.95 -2.30
C VAL A 799 -6.30 -22.63 -2.54
N GLU A 800 -7.62 -22.72 -2.73
CA GLU A 800 -8.51 -21.57 -2.72
C GLU A 800 -8.14 -20.67 -1.53
N ALA A 801 -8.06 -19.36 -1.78
CA ALA A 801 -7.76 -18.40 -0.73
C ALA A 801 -8.76 -18.62 0.41
N ALA A 802 -8.25 -18.89 1.61
CA ALA A 802 -9.10 -19.28 2.72
C ALA A 802 -10.08 -18.15 3.03
N LEU A 803 -11.35 -18.36 2.68
CA LEU A 803 -12.41 -17.36 2.87
C LEU A 803 -12.40 -16.89 4.33
N ASP A 804 -12.71 -15.61 4.54
CA ASP A 804 -12.93 -15.13 5.91
C ASP A 804 -14.19 -15.82 6.43
N MET A 805 -14.10 -16.58 7.53
CA MET A 805 -15.22 -17.39 8.00
C MET A 805 -16.42 -16.53 8.42
N ASP A 806 -16.11 -15.29 8.81
CA ASP A 806 -17.07 -14.26 9.20
C ASP A 806 -17.59 -13.45 7.99
N ASP A 807 -17.14 -13.75 6.76
CA ASP A 807 -17.70 -13.14 5.54
C ASP A 807 -19.10 -13.72 5.26
N PRO A 808 -20.14 -12.89 5.06
CA PRO A 808 -21.44 -13.36 4.59
C PRO A 808 -21.37 -14.23 3.33
N ALA A 809 -20.38 -14.04 2.46
CA ALA A 809 -20.15 -14.87 1.28
C ALA A 809 -19.71 -16.30 1.64
N ALA A 810 -18.94 -16.51 2.71
CA ALA A 810 -18.57 -17.85 3.17
C ALA A 810 -19.82 -18.66 3.57
N SER A 811 -20.77 -18.02 4.25
CA SER A 811 -22.08 -18.61 4.59
C SER A 811 -22.93 -18.94 3.35
N ALA A 812 -22.77 -18.21 2.24
CA ALA A 812 -23.48 -18.47 0.98
C ALA A 812 -22.85 -19.62 0.15
N THR A 813 -21.55 -19.88 0.32
CA THR A 813 -20.81 -20.93 -0.40
C THR A 813 -20.87 -22.31 0.26
N LEU A 814 -21.21 -22.39 1.55
CA LEU A 814 -21.34 -23.67 2.25
C LEU A 814 -22.51 -24.51 1.67
N PRO A 815 -22.26 -25.77 1.25
CA PRO A 815 -23.34 -26.62 0.74
C PRO A 815 -24.38 -26.88 1.84
N LYS A 816 -25.67 -26.74 1.50
CA LYS A 816 -26.84 -26.79 2.40
C LYS A 816 -27.02 -28.07 3.25
N GLY A 817 -26.09 -29.02 3.20
CA GLY A 817 -26.12 -30.29 3.95
C GLY A 817 -25.34 -30.31 5.27
N LYS A 818 -24.47 -29.34 5.58
CA LYS A 818 -23.64 -29.38 6.81
C LYS A 818 -24.35 -28.96 8.10
N PHE A 819 -25.56 -28.41 8.04
CA PHE A 819 -26.31 -27.91 9.22
C PHE A 819 -26.93 -29.00 10.13
N SER A 820 -26.85 -30.29 9.79
CA SER A 820 -27.62 -31.35 10.47
C SER A 820 -26.94 -32.03 11.67
N ARG A 821 -25.74 -31.62 12.09
CA ARG A 821 -24.95 -32.31 13.15
C ARG A 821 -24.70 -31.54 14.46
N LEU A 822 -25.31 -30.37 14.66
CA LEU A 822 -25.16 -29.57 15.90
C LEU A 822 -26.45 -29.46 16.76
N LEU A 823 -27.46 -30.31 16.51
CA LEU A 823 -28.72 -30.31 17.27
C LEU A 823 -28.98 -31.59 18.09
N ASN A 824 -28.03 -32.53 18.14
CA ASN A 824 -28.09 -33.72 18.99
C ASN A 824 -26.85 -33.82 19.88
N ASN A 825 -26.85 -33.05 20.97
CA ASN A 825 -26.43 -33.49 22.31
C ASN A 825 -26.96 -32.47 23.32
N HIS A 826 -27.70 -32.97 24.31
CA HIS A 826 -28.17 -32.23 25.48
C HIS A 826 -27.06 -32.10 26.53
#